data_AF-A0A523DFS1-F1
#
_entry.id   AF-A0A523DFS1-F1
#
_cell.length_a   1.000
_cell.length_b   1.000
_cell.length_c   1.000
_cell.angle_alpha   90.00
_cell.angle_beta   90.00
_cell.angle_gamma   90.00
#
_symmetry.space_group_name_H-M   'P 1'
#
loop_
_entity.id
_entity.type
_entity.pdbx_description
1 polymer ?
#
loop_
_entity_poly.entity_id
_entity_poly.type
_entity_poly.pdbx_seq_one_letter_code
_entity_poly.pdbx_strand_id
1 'polypeptide(L)'
;MNRQLRTPRSPACGLNRGLRRADQERGNMRSETTRLLTTCAWAAALLLSSTAAVWAQNESAQPSLSLDDVSDETVGAEHPSETINEPGLAEATEDAFSRVRDAAKRDAASWARHTQQIKSDLLQNVQRGLGSLGRRPVETLDAWLAAAKLPPTETSGPIAIASLIGLLVLMRLVRGRADLKVSIEYPAELRGTYTVKISRKKNSGRRGPHITSPSAAQRAKRKAAASSKSERQLVSRETDFHGIPSGRWFVTVDGFMQPQDDDTVIGTYFEEQPVKLHRSHTVRVDFDFHPKQCPVDVKVVWSQKPVQDALLAWRGHPHSLRYTRGGPVRIGIERGSQMLMIGSGDRVAEISIEVISFQPISVEVDLADRDHLLFTGCPPAVEPYLHGDMPAAARALEREGKSEVSNLILARLHIERDQRGAAARHYAEAGRPADAASIHRTLENYEKAADLYEAAGDLEEAAQMWRKADSPERAGELYERSREFESAAECFKQAGSVSKWVEMLERAGAPFEAAQVALNNGDTGRAIRSLQTLGPGEDDYVEAANLLVEVLQNEGHLDLATDKLEEIIRTQGAETVPLESCDNLATLLEDSEQFGRALDVLEIIRRRDATWPNLATRIEGLRKAQQQAQSRASGGGGGEFGDGFRYEILEEIGRGGMGIVFKARDRRLGREVALKRLPDNLRNHPKAVELFLREARACASLNHPNIVTVHDAGQEGDSFYITMELLQGRPLQKILKRNGKLGTKDAARLGIQVCKGLDYAHTNKIIHRDIKTANLFVTQTHVVKIMDFGLAKMVEEVRRASTVIGGTPYYMPPEQAMGEHVDARGDLYALGVTIFELLSGRVPFPEGDIAYHHRHTPVPDPRARGVEIPDAMVDLVLHLLAKEPDDRPASAEEVRERLQQIVESLA
;
A
#
# COMPACT_ATOMS: atom_id res chain seq x y z
N MET A 1 13.86 0.04 69.31
CA MET A 1 14.76 -0.91 68.59
C MET A 1 14.49 -0.81 67.09
N ASN A 2 15.33 -1.27 66.15
CA ASN A 2 16.80 -1.40 66.07
C ASN A 2 17.12 -2.09 64.71
N ARG A 3 17.79 -1.42 63.75
CA ARG A 3 18.37 -2.03 62.51
C ARG A 3 17.34 -2.69 61.55
N GLN A 4 17.64 -3.05 60.29
CA GLN A 4 18.74 -2.72 59.36
C GLN A 4 18.26 -2.92 57.92
N LEU A 5 18.77 -2.14 56.95
CA LEU A 5 19.59 -2.66 55.83
C LEU A 5 20.24 -1.51 55.02
N ARG A 6 21.28 -1.86 54.26
CA ARG A 6 22.02 -1.01 53.29
C ARG A 6 21.83 -1.70 51.90
N THR A 7 22.26 -1.24 50.72
CA THR A 7 23.26 -0.26 50.20
C THR A 7 22.92 -0.10 48.68
N PRO A 8 23.72 0.54 47.78
CA PRO A 8 24.85 1.47 47.91
C PRO A 8 24.66 2.80 47.13
N ARG A 9 25.65 3.71 47.22
CA ARG A 9 25.89 4.79 46.25
C ARG A 9 27.11 4.46 45.40
N SER A 10 27.15 4.88 44.13
CA SER A 10 28.33 4.81 43.25
C SER A 10 29.01 6.19 43.09
N PRO A 11 30.30 6.27 42.70
CA PRO A 11 31.08 7.52 42.77
C PRO A 11 31.65 8.01 41.42
N ALA A 12 31.74 9.34 41.25
CA ALA A 12 32.61 9.97 40.24
C ALA A 12 32.99 11.42 40.60
N CYS A 13 34.15 11.61 41.25
CA CYS A 13 34.77 12.94 41.42
C CYS A 13 36.28 12.78 41.25
N GLY A 14 36.83 13.20 40.10
CA GLY A 14 38.21 12.81 39.75
C GLY A 14 38.80 13.42 38.49
N LEU A 15 38.83 14.76 38.36
CA LEU A 15 39.53 15.42 37.25
C LEU A 15 40.14 16.80 37.60
N ASN A 16 40.67 16.96 38.82
CA ASN A 16 41.22 18.26 39.27
C ASN A 16 42.56 18.19 40.04
N ARG A 17 43.38 17.15 39.79
CA ARG A 17 44.75 17.02 40.36
C ARG A 17 45.90 17.00 39.33
N GLY A 18 45.60 17.01 38.02
CA GLY A 18 46.64 17.05 36.98
C GLY A 18 47.29 18.43 36.76
N LEU A 19 46.56 19.52 37.01
CA LEU A 19 46.95 20.87 36.56
C LEU A 19 48.01 21.58 37.43
N ARG A 20 48.28 21.13 38.67
CA ARG A 20 49.27 21.80 39.56
C ARG A 20 50.69 21.24 39.54
N ARG A 21 50.97 20.10 38.88
CA ARG A 21 52.35 19.64 38.64
C ARG A 21 52.95 20.21 37.35
N ALA A 22 52.16 20.27 36.28
CA ALA A 22 52.63 20.65 34.95
C ALA A 22 53.24 22.07 34.84
N ASP A 23 52.79 23.04 35.66
CA ASP A 23 53.32 24.40 35.62
C ASP A 23 54.57 24.61 36.49
N GLN A 24 54.82 23.74 37.47
CA GLN A 24 56.06 23.81 38.28
C GLN A 24 57.27 23.28 37.49
N GLU A 25 57.08 22.23 36.68
CA GLU A 25 58.11 21.71 35.77
C GLU A 25 58.44 22.69 34.61
N ARG A 26 57.43 23.43 34.12
CA ARG A 26 57.62 24.47 33.09
C ARG A 26 58.43 25.68 33.57
N GLY A 27 58.50 25.92 34.87
CA GLY A 27 59.36 26.95 35.47
C GLY A 27 60.84 26.63 35.27
N ASN A 28 61.28 25.45 35.72
CA ASN A 28 62.69 25.04 35.65
C ASN A 28 63.19 24.88 34.20
N MET A 29 62.40 24.30 33.30
CA MET A 29 62.81 24.13 31.90
C MET A 29 63.17 25.45 31.19
N ARG A 30 62.66 26.61 31.65
CA ARG A 30 63.00 27.93 31.09
C ARG A 30 64.31 28.52 31.62
N SER A 31 64.72 28.20 32.84
CA SER A 31 66.01 28.66 33.37
C SER A 31 67.17 27.87 32.77
N GLU A 32 67.01 26.55 32.58
CA GLU A 32 68.00 25.69 31.96
C GLU A 32 68.20 26.01 30.46
N THR A 33 67.12 26.18 29.69
CA THR A 33 67.23 26.51 28.26
C THR A 33 67.81 27.91 28.02
N THR A 34 67.53 28.88 28.90
CA THR A 34 68.18 30.20 28.86
C THR A 34 69.68 30.09 29.16
N ARG A 35 70.06 29.32 30.19
CA ARG A 35 71.47 29.08 30.53
C ARG A 35 72.23 28.40 29.38
N LEU A 36 71.67 27.34 28.79
CA LEU A 36 72.25 26.66 27.63
C LEU A 36 72.48 27.61 26.45
N LEU A 37 71.52 28.49 26.14
CA LEU A 37 71.68 29.47 25.07
C LEU A 37 72.78 30.50 25.36
N THR A 38 72.92 30.98 26.60
CA THR A 38 74.05 31.84 26.97
C THR A 38 75.39 31.10 26.90
N THR A 39 75.49 29.85 27.36
CA THR A 39 76.73 29.06 27.25
C THR A 39 77.13 28.82 25.79
N CYS A 40 76.17 28.53 24.91
CA CYS A 40 76.43 28.40 23.47
C CYS A 40 76.88 29.72 22.83
N ALA A 41 76.31 30.87 23.24
CA ALA A 41 76.74 32.17 22.73
C ALA A 41 78.18 32.52 23.14
N TRP A 42 78.55 32.26 24.41
CA TRP A 42 79.92 32.42 24.88
C TRP A 42 80.91 31.46 24.18
N ALA A 43 80.52 30.20 23.96
CA ALA A 43 81.35 29.24 23.22
C ALA A 43 81.57 29.67 21.75
N ALA A 44 80.56 30.24 21.10
CA ALA A 44 80.69 30.79 19.74
C ALA A 44 81.62 32.01 19.69
N ALA A 45 81.55 32.91 20.68
CA ALA A 45 82.47 34.04 20.79
C ALA A 45 83.92 33.60 21.01
N LEU A 46 84.16 32.58 21.85
CA LEU A 46 85.48 31.97 22.06
C LEU A 46 86.04 31.36 20.78
N LEU A 47 85.23 30.63 20.00
CA LEU A 47 85.65 30.08 18.70
C LEU A 47 86.03 31.19 17.70
N LEU A 48 85.25 32.26 17.61
CA LEU A 48 85.56 33.39 16.71
C LEU A 48 86.84 34.14 17.12
N SER A 49 87.05 34.34 18.43
CA SER A 49 88.27 34.98 18.95
C SER A 49 89.54 34.16 18.72
N SER A 50 89.44 32.82 18.69
CA SER A 50 90.57 31.92 18.46
C SER A 50 90.88 31.73 16.98
N THR A 51 89.88 31.75 16.09
CA THR A 51 90.14 31.79 14.64
C THR A 51 90.77 33.11 14.20
N ALA A 52 90.35 34.25 14.77
CA ALA A 52 90.95 35.56 14.45
C ALA A 52 92.44 35.63 14.83
N ALA A 53 92.83 35.00 15.94
CA ALA A 53 94.22 34.95 16.40
C ALA A 53 95.14 34.07 15.52
N VAL A 54 94.58 33.10 14.77
CA VAL A 54 95.34 32.23 13.86
C VAL A 54 95.41 32.83 12.44
N TRP A 55 94.41 33.61 12.03
CA TRP A 55 94.41 34.27 10.71
C TRP A 55 95.39 35.45 10.66
N ALA A 56 95.53 36.20 11.76
CA ALA A 56 96.43 37.36 11.88
C ALA A 56 97.94 37.04 11.92
N GLN A 57 98.36 35.83 11.51
CA GLN A 57 99.76 35.39 11.47
C GLN A 57 100.23 34.88 10.11
N ASN A 58 99.39 34.90 9.06
CA ASN A 58 99.76 34.29 7.77
C ASN A 58 99.08 34.95 6.54
N GLU A 59 99.17 36.28 6.42
CA GLU A 59 98.88 37.00 5.17
C GLU A 59 100.15 37.64 4.60
N SER A 60 100.72 37.04 3.55
CA SER A 60 101.88 37.60 2.82
C SER A 60 101.99 37.14 1.35
N ALA A 61 100.87 37.03 0.64
CA ALA A 61 100.86 36.87 -0.82
C ALA A 61 99.53 37.30 -1.49
N GLN A 62 99.47 38.56 -1.93
CA GLN A 62 98.68 39.00 -3.08
C GLN A 62 99.65 39.20 -4.28
N PRO A 63 99.20 39.35 -5.54
CA PRO A 63 97.83 39.23 -6.09
C PRO A 63 97.72 38.44 -7.43
N SER A 64 96.53 38.51 -8.04
CA SER A 64 96.28 38.80 -9.48
C SER A 64 96.07 37.69 -10.54
N LEU A 65 95.12 38.02 -11.44
CA LEU A 65 94.85 37.51 -12.80
C LEU A 65 94.29 36.06 -12.92
N SER A 66 93.52 35.73 -13.97
CA SER A 66 93.18 36.47 -15.22
C SER A 66 91.66 36.64 -15.46
N LEU A 67 91.30 37.22 -16.61
CA LEU A 67 89.92 37.36 -17.14
C LEU A 67 89.54 36.12 -18.00
N ASP A 68 88.47 36.30 -18.78
CA ASP A 68 88.00 35.56 -19.98
C ASP A 68 86.94 34.49 -19.69
N ASP A 69 85.81 34.38 -20.43
CA ASP A 69 85.43 35.01 -21.71
C ASP A 69 84.04 35.70 -21.69
N VAL A 70 83.79 36.59 -22.66
CA VAL A 70 82.48 37.16 -23.03
C VAL A 70 82.24 36.95 -24.53
N SER A 71 81.00 36.63 -24.92
CA SER A 71 80.61 36.45 -26.33
C SER A 71 80.55 37.75 -27.11
N ASP A 72 80.99 37.72 -28.38
CA ASP A 72 81.15 38.86 -29.28
C ASP A 72 79.89 39.69 -29.59
N GLU A 73 80.13 41.00 -29.85
CA GLU A 73 79.38 41.98 -30.67
C GLU A 73 77.84 42.15 -30.52
N THR A 74 77.18 43.32 -30.65
CA THR A 74 77.46 44.79 -30.75
C THR A 74 76.07 45.50 -30.60
N VAL A 75 75.83 46.79 -30.34
CA VAL A 75 76.55 48.01 -29.85
C VAL A 75 75.46 49.02 -29.39
N GLY A 76 75.73 49.96 -28.47
CA GLY A 76 74.84 51.16 -28.33
C GLY A 76 74.83 51.96 -27.01
N ALA A 77 75.71 52.97 -26.91
CA ALA A 77 75.53 54.29 -26.27
C ALA A 77 75.12 54.50 -24.77
N GLU A 78 76.01 55.23 -24.07
CA GLU A 78 75.77 56.43 -23.21
C GLU A 78 75.14 56.35 -21.79
N HIS A 79 76.03 56.30 -20.76
CA HIS A 79 76.34 57.34 -19.73
C HIS A 79 75.27 58.30 -19.12
N PRO A 80 75.50 58.90 -17.91
CA PRO A 80 76.58 58.71 -16.90
C PRO A 80 76.16 58.64 -15.40
N SER A 81 77.19 58.44 -14.57
CA SER A 81 77.38 58.55 -13.10
C SER A 81 76.57 59.54 -12.25
N GLU A 82 76.51 59.26 -10.93
CA GLU A 82 76.91 60.25 -9.91
C GLU A 82 77.50 59.58 -8.63
N THR A 83 78.27 60.33 -7.82
CA THR A 83 79.19 59.82 -6.78
C THR A 83 79.30 60.79 -5.58
N ILE A 84 79.23 60.32 -4.33
CA ILE A 84 79.54 61.14 -3.13
C ILE A 84 80.35 60.33 -2.09
N ASN A 85 81.42 60.94 -1.57
CA ASN A 85 82.27 60.44 -0.47
C ASN A 85 81.89 61.09 0.88
N GLU A 86 82.36 60.53 2.00
CA GLU A 86 83.31 61.18 2.95
C GLU A 86 83.52 60.29 4.22
N PRO A 87 84.62 60.46 5.00
CA PRO A 87 85.10 59.42 5.92
C PRO A 87 85.15 59.81 7.42
N GLY A 88 85.58 58.85 8.27
CA GLY A 88 86.41 59.16 9.45
C GLY A 88 85.96 58.61 10.81
N LEU A 89 86.53 57.48 11.24
CA LEU A 89 86.81 57.17 12.66
C LEU A 89 87.80 56.00 12.84
N ALA A 90 89.10 56.22 12.55
CA ALA A 90 90.13 55.17 12.51
C ALA A 90 91.08 55.12 13.73
N GLU A 91 90.84 55.94 14.77
CA GLU A 91 91.85 56.25 15.81
C GLU A 91 91.39 55.88 17.25
N ALA A 92 90.42 54.98 17.38
CA ALA A 92 89.81 54.59 18.66
C ALA A 92 89.86 53.07 18.97
N THR A 93 90.52 52.28 18.12
CA THR A 93 90.38 50.80 18.11
C THR A 93 91.52 50.04 18.79
N GLU A 94 92.69 50.63 19.02
CA GLU A 94 93.90 49.85 19.38
C GLU A 94 94.07 49.58 20.89
N ASP A 95 93.80 50.55 21.78
CA ASP A 95 93.87 50.36 23.24
C ASP A 95 92.80 49.39 23.77
N ALA A 96 91.72 49.17 23.02
CA ALA A 96 90.69 48.18 23.37
C ALA A 96 91.20 46.73 23.24
N PHE A 97 91.97 46.41 22.19
CA PHE A 97 92.46 45.05 21.93
C PHE A 97 93.56 44.59 22.90
N SER A 98 94.29 45.52 23.50
CA SER A 98 95.25 45.24 24.58
C SER A 98 94.56 44.60 25.79
N ARG A 99 93.51 45.24 26.31
CA ARG A 99 92.88 44.91 27.60
C ARG A 99 92.12 43.58 27.58
N VAL A 100 91.60 43.17 26.41
CA VAL A 100 90.95 41.86 26.21
C VAL A 100 91.96 40.70 26.32
N ARG A 101 93.21 40.91 25.85
CA ARG A 101 94.24 39.88 25.72
C ARG A 101 94.70 39.31 27.06
N ASP A 102 94.77 40.14 28.10
CA ASP A 102 95.21 39.76 29.45
C ASP A 102 94.06 39.47 30.43
N ALA A 103 92.81 39.55 29.96
CA ALA A 103 91.69 38.84 30.59
C ALA A 103 91.73 37.36 30.21
N ALA A 104 91.78 37.06 28.90
CA ALA A 104 91.69 35.70 28.35
C ALA A 104 92.71 34.69 28.94
N LYS A 105 93.93 35.13 29.28
CA LYS A 105 94.97 34.27 29.87
C LYS A 105 94.63 33.76 31.28
N ARG A 106 93.78 34.45 32.05
CA ARG A 106 93.48 34.09 33.45
C ARG A 106 92.36 33.06 33.59
N ASP A 107 91.42 33.00 32.65
CA ASP A 107 90.33 32.02 32.69
C ASP A 107 90.73 30.61 32.23
N ALA A 108 91.82 30.45 31.48
CA ALA A 108 92.26 29.14 30.95
C ALA A 108 92.46 28.08 32.05
N ALA A 109 93.01 28.46 33.22
CA ALA A 109 93.21 27.57 34.37
C ALA A 109 91.95 27.30 35.21
N SER A 110 90.86 28.02 34.93
CA SER A 110 89.50 27.71 35.42
C SER A 110 88.77 26.78 34.44
N TRP A 111 88.95 27.02 33.14
CA TRP A 111 88.36 26.26 32.04
C TRP A 111 88.76 24.77 32.03
N ALA A 112 90.05 24.46 32.25
CA ALA A 112 90.54 23.08 32.25
C ALA A 112 89.87 22.16 33.30
N ARG A 113 89.31 22.73 34.38
CA ARG A 113 88.51 21.99 35.37
C ARG A 113 87.03 21.89 34.98
N HIS A 114 86.48 22.92 34.34
CA HIS A 114 85.11 22.89 33.82
C HIS A 114 84.92 21.91 32.65
N THR A 115 85.91 21.75 31.76
CA THR A 115 85.80 20.81 30.63
C THR A 115 85.78 19.34 31.08
N GLN A 116 86.48 18.98 32.17
CA GLN A 116 86.33 17.67 32.83
C GLN A 116 84.90 17.46 33.35
N GLN A 117 84.35 18.44 34.08
CA GLN A 117 82.98 18.39 34.61
C GLN A 117 81.93 18.23 33.50
N ILE A 118 82.03 19.05 32.44
CA ILE A 118 81.10 19.02 31.29
C ILE A 118 81.20 17.69 30.52
N LYS A 119 82.38 17.08 30.43
CA LYS A 119 82.58 15.76 29.79
C LYS A 119 81.92 14.63 30.59
N SER A 120 81.97 14.69 31.93
CA SER A 120 81.19 13.83 32.84
C SER A 120 79.69 13.97 32.59
N ASP A 121 79.19 15.21 32.58
CA ASP A 121 77.75 15.47 32.56
C ASP A 121 77.13 15.18 31.17
N LEU A 122 77.90 15.31 30.09
CA LEU A 122 77.49 14.82 28.76
C LEU A 122 77.35 13.29 28.75
N LEU A 123 78.32 12.57 29.30
CA LEU A 123 78.31 11.10 29.32
C LEU A 123 77.12 10.55 30.12
N GLN A 124 76.85 11.09 31.31
CA GLN A 124 75.67 10.69 32.09
C GLN A 124 74.35 10.94 31.35
N ASN A 125 74.22 12.08 30.66
CA ASN A 125 72.97 12.42 29.98
C ASN A 125 72.77 11.65 28.66
N VAL A 126 73.85 11.29 27.95
CA VAL A 126 73.78 10.35 26.82
C VAL A 126 73.36 8.95 27.28
N GLN A 127 73.90 8.45 28.39
CA GLN A 127 73.49 7.17 28.99
C GLN A 127 72.00 7.17 29.40
N ARG A 128 71.51 8.26 30.05
CA ARG A 128 70.08 8.40 30.38
C ARG A 128 69.19 8.47 29.14
N GLY A 129 69.62 9.16 28.07
CA GLY A 129 68.87 9.27 26.83
C GLY A 129 68.67 7.94 26.11
N LEU A 130 69.74 7.15 25.96
CA LEU A 130 69.69 5.86 25.26
C LEU A 130 68.82 4.81 25.99
N GLY A 131 68.74 4.86 27.33
CA GLY A 131 67.85 4.01 28.11
C GLY A 131 66.35 4.16 27.78
N SER A 132 65.93 5.28 27.17
CA SER A 132 64.52 5.53 26.81
C SER A 132 64.06 4.91 25.48
N LEU A 133 64.95 4.27 24.72
CA LEU A 133 64.68 3.81 23.34
C LEU A 133 64.68 2.29 23.14
N GLY A 134 64.76 1.49 24.21
CA GLY A 134 64.30 0.10 24.24
C GLY A 134 65.00 -0.89 23.27
N ARG A 135 66.25 -0.64 22.88
CA ARG A 135 67.05 -1.57 22.06
C ARG A 135 68.21 -2.15 22.88
N ARG A 136 68.59 -3.40 22.54
CA ARG A 136 69.66 -4.15 23.22
C ARG A 136 71.01 -3.40 23.14
N PRO A 137 71.90 -3.55 24.12
CA PRO A 137 73.23 -2.97 24.05
C PRO A 137 74.00 -3.52 22.85
N VAL A 138 74.57 -2.62 22.06
CA VAL A 138 75.74 -2.90 21.23
C VAL A 138 76.96 -2.59 22.09
N GLU A 139 77.98 -3.42 22.00
CA GLU A 139 79.13 -3.39 22.90
C GLU A 139 80.02 -2.15 22.69
N THR A 140 80.90 -1.91 23.66
CA THR A 140 81.64 -0.67 23.97
C THR A 140 82.06 0.24 22.80
N LEU A 141 82.01 1.57 23.07
CA LEU A 141 82.48 2.65 22.19
C LEU A 141 83.93 2.44 21.70
N ASP A 142 84.75 1.78 22.52
CA ASP A 142 86.15 1.44 22.23
C ASP A 142 86.30 0.53 20.99
N ALA A 143 85.31 -0.33 20.71
CA ALA A 143 85.30 -1.16 19.50
C ALA A 143 85.16 -0.32 18.22
N TRP A 144 84.45 0.81 18.28
CA TRP A 144 84.31 1.73 17.15
C TRP A 144 85.59 2.55 16.92
N LEU A 145 86.27 2.96 17.99
CA LEU A 145 87.56 3.65 17.91
C LEU A 145 88.68 2.73 17.39
N ALA A 146 88.69 1.45 17.78
CA ALA A 146 89.64 0.47 17.28
C ALA A 146 89.49 0.20 15.76
N ALA A 147 88.27 0.27 15.23
CA ALA A 147 87.99 0.05 13.80
C ALA A 147 88.45 1.22 12.90
N ALA A 148 88.55 2.44 13.42
CA ALA A 148 88.71 3.66 12.62
C ALA A 148 90.13 3.90 12.04
N LYS A 149 91.18 3.26 12.59
CA LYS A 149 92.59 3.33 12.13
C LYS A 149 93.17 4.75 11.90
N LEU A 150 92.62 5.78 12.53
CA LEU A 150 93.14 7.15 12.46
C LEU A 150 94.17 7.41 13.57
N PRO A 151 95.37 7.93 13.26
CA PRO A 151 96.37 8.26 14.26
C PRO A 151 95.93 9.47 15.10
N PRO A 152 96.31 9.55 16.39
CA PRO A 152 95.91 10.66 17.26
C PRO A 152 96.65 11.95 16.88
N THR A 153 95.95 12.86 16.19
CA THR A 153 96.37 14.25 15.97
C THR A 153 95.29 15.20 16.46
N GLU A 154 95.65 16.14 17.34
CA GLU A 154 94.71 16.88 18.19
C GLU A 154 93.88 17.96 17.45
N THR A 155 94.04 18.10 16.14
CA THR A 155 93.50 19.22 15.33
C THR A 155 92.17 18.91 14.61
N SER A 156 91.63 17.69 14.72
CA SER A 156 90.44 17.26 13.98
C SER A 156 89.09 17.57 14.67
N GLY A 157 89.08 17.76 16.00
CA GLY A 157 87.86 17.98 16.78
C GLY A 157 87.05 19.24 16.43
N PRO A 158 87.67 20.45 16.38
CA PRO A 158 86.93 21.70 16.15
C PRO A 158 86.27 21.78 14.78
N ILE A 159 86.94 21.29 13.72
CA ILE A 159 86.43 21.35 12.34
C ILE A 159 85.25 20.39 12.17
N ALA A 160 85.31 19.18 12.75
CA ALA A 160 84.17 18.27 12.78
C ALA A 160 82.97 18.87 13.53
N ILE A 161 83.18 19.51 14.68
CA ILE A 161 82.11 20.15 15.46
C ILE A 161 81.55 21.39 14.76
N ALA A 162 82.38 22.23 14.16
CA ALA A 162 81.94 23.39 13.37
C ALA A 162 81.14 22.95 12.14
N SER A 163 81.55 21.87 11.47
CA SER A 163 80.81 21.26 10.36
C SER A 163 79.47 20.68 10.83
N LEU A 164 79.43 20.02 11.99
CA LEU A 164 78.20 19.48 12.58
C LEU A 164 77.24 20.59 13.03
N ILE A 165 77.76 21.69 13.62
CA ILE A 165 76.96 22.86 14.00
C ILE A 165 76.47 23.60 12.75
N GLY A 166 77.32 23.75 11.73
CA GLY A 166 76.94 24.28 10.42
C GLY A 166 75.81 23.46 9.79
N LEU A 167 75.94 22.13 9.77
CA LEU A 167 74.92 21.21 9.29
C LEU A 167 73.64 21.29 10.13
N LEU A 168 73.73 21.38 11.46
CA LEU A 168 72.58 21.50 12.37
C LEU A 168 71.88 22.87 12.26
N VAL A 169 72.61 23.95 11.98
CA VAL A 169 72.08 25.29 11.70
C VAL A 169 71.44 25.32 10.32
N LEU A 170 72.05 24.69 9.31
CA LEU A 170 71.48 24.50 7.98
C LEU A 170 70.19 23.66 8.06
N MET A 171 70.16 22.57 8.83
CA MET A 171 68.97 21.77 9.14
C MET A 171 67.92 22.50 10.02
N ARG A 172 68.31 23.61 10.66
CA ARG A 172 67.41 24.54 11.37
C ARG A 172 66.91 25.70 10.50
N LEU A 173 67.60 26.04 9.43
CA LEU A 173 67.20 27.02 8.41
C LEU A 173 66.35 26.38 7.32
N VAL A 174 66.68 25.16 6.92
CA VAL A 174 65.80 24.18 6.26
C VAL A 174 64.76 23.69 7.28
N ARG A 175 63.94 24.62 7.79
CA ARG A 175 62.66 24.32 8.42
C ARG A 175 61.77 23.78 7.32
N GLY A 176 61.79 22.47 7.12
CA GLY A 176 61.01 21.78 6.10
C GLY A 176 59.59 22.34 6.08
N ARG A 177 59.25 22.94 4.95
CA ARG A 177 57.99 23.66 4.78
C ARG A 177 56.87 22.65 4.64
N ALA A 178 55.69 23.05 5.09
CA ALA A 178 54.46 22.30 4.98
C ALA A 178 53.42 23.24 4.37
N ASP A 179 52.57 22.68 3.54
CA ASP A 179 51.43 23.40 2.99
C ASP A 179 50.19 22.99 3.78
N LEU A 180 49.24 23.91 3.91
CA LEU A 180 48.03 23.72 4.70
C LEU A 180 46.83 24.13 3.86
N LYS A 181 45.99 23.15 3.55
CA LYS A 181 44.67 23.36 2.95
C LYS A 181 43.63 23.42 4.04
N VAL A 182 42.86 24.50 4.10
CA VAL A 182 41.71 24.63 4.99
C VAL A 182 40.45 24.51 4.16
N SER A 183 39.61 23.52 4.47
CA SER A 183 38.25 23.37 3.94
C SER A 183 37.23 23.87 4.96
N ILE A 184 36.12 24.42 4.47
CA ILE A 184 34.96 24.83 5.26
C ILE A 184 33.74 24.24 4.54
N GLU A 185 33.16 23.22 5.12
CA GLU A 185 32.10 22.42 4.53
C GLU A 185 30.74 22.86 5.06
N TYR A 186 29.81 23.07 4.15
CA TYR A 186 28.46 23.59 4.39
C TYR A 186 27.55 23.35 3.16
N PRO A 187 26.22 23.44 3.28
CA PRO A 187 25.25 23.14 2.22
C PRO A 187 25.51 23.90 0.91
N ALA A 188 25.23 23.25 -0.23
CA ALA A 188 25.50 23.81 -1.57
C ALA A 188 24.74 25.13 -1.82
N GLU A 189 23.47 25.18 -1.40
CA GLU A 189 22.54 26.31 -1.50
C GLU A 189 22.91 27.55 -0.66
N LEU A 190 24.02 27.52 0.08
CA LEU A 190 24.46 28.59 0.96
C LEU A 190 25.80 29.20 0.56
N ARG A 191 26.06 30.40 1.09
CA ARG A 191 27.25 31.20 0.87
C ARG A 191 27.89 31.58 2.20
N GLY A 192 28.99 30.92 2.54
CA GLY A 192 29.88 31.32 3.61
C GLY A 192 30.76 32.53 3.22
N THR A 193 31.04 33.40 4.19
CA THR A 193 32.03 34.48 4.10
C THR A 193 32.85 34.50 5.38
N TYR A 194 34.07 33.96 5.30
CA TYR A 194 34.93 33.72 6.47
C TYR A 194 36.30 34.41 6.37
N THR A 195 36.89 34.63 7.53
CA THR A 195 38.30 34.94 7.75
C THR A 195 38.98 33.71 8.33
N VAL A 196 40.01 33.23 7.65
CA VAL A 196 40.82 32.07 8.08
C VAL A 196 42.20 32.57 8.51
N LYS A 197 42.62 32.21 9.71
CA LYS A 197 43.85 32.72 10.33
C LYS A 197 44.69 31.59 10.92
N ILE A 198 46.00 31.63 10.70
CA ILE A 198 46.94 30.64 11.25
C ILE A 198 47.86 31.28 12.30
N SER A 199 48.04 30.60 13.44
CA SER A 199 48.81 31.14 14.57
C SER A 199 49.63 30.07 15.31
N ARG A 200 50.61 30.49 16.12
CA ARG A 200 51.43 29.61 16.98
C ARG A 200 51.01 29.58 18.46
N LYS A 201 50.01 30.37 18.83
CA LYS A 201 49.49 30.48 20.21
C LYS A 201 47.98 30.43 20.13
N LYS A 202 47.35 29.56 20.93
CA LYS A 202 45.89 29.52 21.03
C LYS A 202 45.34 30.93 21.34
N ASN A 203 44.27 31.33 20.66
CA ASN A 203 43.69 32.67 20.73
C ASN A 203 42.91 32.89 22.05
N SER A 204 43.65 32.94 23.17
CA SER A 204 43.16 32.72 24.53
C SER A 204 42.35 33.87 25.15
N GLY A 205 41.68 34.71 24.35
CA GLY A 205 41.01 35.93 24.82
C GLY A 205 39.80 36.39 24.00
N ARG A 206 39.31 35.60 23.03
CA ARG A 206 38.11 35.93 22.24
C ARG A 206 37.18 34.71 22.11
N ARG A 207 35.87 34.96 22.06
CA ARG A 207 34.79 33.95 22.07
C ARG A 207 33.63 34.29 21.12
N GLY A 208 33.87 35.10 20.09
CA GLY A 208 32.83 35.52 19.16
C GLY A 208 33.42 36.09 17.87
N PRO A 209 32.67 36.02 16.76
CA PRO A 209 33.16 36.35 15.42
C PRO A 209 33.34 37.86 15.19
N HIS A 210 34.32 38.21 14.36
CA HIS A 210 34.65 39.58 13.92
C HIS A 210 33.76 40.07 12.77
N ILE A 211 33.17 39.16 11.98
CA ILE A 211 32.31 39.52 10.84
C ILE A 211 30.92 38.91 11.04
N THR A 212 29.96 39.76 11.41
CA THR A 212 28.59 39.37 11.77
C THR A 212 27.52 39.81 10.75
N SER A 213 27.91 40.46 9.65
CA SER A 213 26.99 40.89 8.59
C SER A 213 27.70 41.18 7.25
N PRO A 214 26.97 41.19 6.11
CA PRO A 214 27.53 41.63 4.82
C PRO A 214 28.02 43.08 4.84
N SER A 215 27.36 43.98 5.57
CA SER A 215 27.80 45.37 5.70
C SER A 215 29.11 45.52 6.49
N ALA A 216 29.35 44.65 7.48
CA ALA A 216 30.65 44.52 8.13
C ALA A 216 31.71 43.95 7.18
N ALA A 217 31.36 42.92 6.39
CA ALA A 217 32.24 42.33 5.38
C ALA A 217 32.64 43.33 4.27
N GLN A 218 31.70 44.16 3.79
CA GLN A 218 31.99 45.23 2.83
C GLN A 218 32.89 46.33 3.42
N ARG A 219 32.70 46.68 4.70
CA ARG A 219 33.61 47.60 5.42
C ARG A 219 35.00 47.00 5.62
N ALA A 220 35.11 45.69 5.88
CA ALA A 220 36.39 44.98 5.91
C ALA A 220 37.05 44.96 4.52
N LYS A 221 36.30 44.65 3.46
CA LYS A 221 36.76 44.64 2.05
C LYS A 221 37.30 46.00 1.59
N ARG A 222 36.81 47.12 2.15
CA ARG A 222 37.36 48.49 1.92
C ARG A 222 38.60 48.83 2.76
N LYS A 223 38.97 48.03 3.77
CA LYS A 223 40.20 48.18 4.57
C LYS A 223 41.28 47.14 4.25
N ALA A 224 40.90 45.98 3.71
CA ALA A 224 41.78 44.84 3.51
C ALA A 224 42.44 44.82 2.12
N ALA A 225 43.42 45.71 1.92
CA ALA A 225 44.43 45.48 0.88
C ALA A 225 45.37 44.34 1.33
N ALA A 226 45.45 43.29 0.52
CA ALA A 226 46.25 42.07 0.69
C ALA A 226 45.86 41.12 1.86
N SER A 227 45.53 39.87 1.50
CA SER A 227 45.64 38.72 2.43
C SER A 227 47.11 38.53 2.84
N SER A 228 47.36 38.28 4.12
CA SER A 228 48.74 38.17 4.64
C SER A 228 49.28 36.73 4.56
N LYS A 229 50.57 36.53 4.86
CA LYS A 229 51.17 35.17 4.94
C LYS A 229 50.54 34.27 6.03
N SER A 230 49.71 34.83 6.92
CA SER A 230 49.06 34.09 8.02
C SER A 230 47.57 34.34 8.16
N GLU A 231 46.94 35.06 7.21
CA GLU A 231 45.51 35.37 7.25
C GLU A 231 44.92 35.48 5.84
N ARG A 232 43.69 34.99 5.68
CA ARG A 232 42.88 35.02 4.46
C ARG A 232 41.52 35.61 4.84
N GLN A 233 40.98 36.50 4.02
CA GLN A 233 39.67 37.12 4.26
C GLN A 233 38.76 36.88 3.05
N LEU A 234 37.45 36.85 3.27
CA LEU A 234 36.44 36.53 2.25
C LEU A 234 36.59 35.11 1.66
N VAL A 235 37.06 34.16 2.49
CA VAL A 235 37.11 32.73 2.15
C VAL A 235 35.68 32.19 2.12
N SER A 236 35.33 31.47 1.06
CA SER A 236 34.05 30.75 0.95
C SER A 236 34.20 29.32 1.47
N ARG A 237 34.63 28.38 0.61
CA ARG A 237 34.76 26.94 0.90
C ARG A 237 36.18 26.48 1.19
N GLU A 238 37.20 27.04 0.56
CA GLU A 238 38.57 26.59 0.76
C GLU A 238 39.61 27.70 0.65
N THR A 239 40.75 27.50 1.32
CA THR A 239 41.93 28.36 1.16
C THR A 239 43.23 27.63 1.50
N ASP A 240 44.28 27.95 0.74
CA ASP A 240 45.61 27.35 0.88
C ASP A 240 46.63 28.33 1.50
N PHE A 241 47.48 27.78 2.36
CA PHE A 241 48.61 28.45 3.00
C PHE A 241 49.91 27.68 2.73
N HIS A 242 50.66 28.14 1.73
CA HIS A 242 51.92 27.51 1.34
C HIS A 242 53.10 27.93 2.21
N GLY A 243 54.08 27.04 2.34
CA GLY A 243 55.41 27.37 2.85
C GLY A 243 55.52 27.52 4.38
N ILE A 244 54.57 27.01 5.15
CA ILE A 244 54.53 27.17 6.61
C ILE A 244 55.65 26.35 7.28
N PRO A 245 56.39 26.89 8.26
CA PRO A 245 57.37 26.10 9.01
C PRO A 245 56.71 24.98 9.84
N SER A 246 57.17 23.73 9.64
CA SER A 246 56.75 22.54 10.39
C SER A 246 56.69 22.76 11.92
N GLY A 247 55.64 22.28 12.57
CA GLY A 247 55.40 22.45 14.01
C GLY A 247 53.92 22.44 14.36
N ARG A 248 53.57 22.75 15.62
CA ARG A 248 52.18 22.94 16.04
C ARG A 248 51.70 24.36 15.74
N TRP A 249 50.54 24.45 15.13
CA TRP A 249 49.81 25.67 14.80
C TRP A 249 48.37 25.57 15.30
N PHE A 250 47.63 26.67 15.22
CA PHE A 250 46.19 26.75 15.39
C PHE A 250 45.61 27.40 14.14
N VAL A 251 44.53 26.84 13.60
CA VAL A 251 43.74 27.42 12.51
C VAL A 251 42.46 27.94 13.13
N THR A 252 42.19 29.23 12.96
CA THR A 252 40.93 29.87 13.36
C THR A 252 40.11 30.17 12.12
N VAL A 253 38.83 29.81 12.13
CA VAL A 253 37.84 30.25 11.13
C VAL A 253 36.80 31.10 11.84
N ASP A 254 36.55 32.29 11.30
CA ASP A 254 35.72 33.35 11.91
C ASP A 254 34.88 34.02 10.81
N GLY A 255 33.55 33.99 10.90
CA GLY A 255 32.69 34.69 9.96
C GLY A 255 31.24 34.25 10.02
N PHE A 256 30.56 34.28 8.87
CA PHE A 256 29.12 34.07 8.80
C PHE A 256 28.67 33.40 7.50
N MET A 257 27.41 32.97 7.47
CA MET A 257 26.78 32.26 6.36
C MET A 257 25.41 32.87 6.05
N GLN A 258 25.12 33.03 4.77
CA GLN A 258 23.89 33.57 4.19
C GLN A 258 23.40 32.67 3.04
N PRO A 259 22.15 32.80 2.54
CA PRO A 259 21.73 32.23 1.27
C PRO A 259 22.60 32.69 0.09
N GLN A 260 22.46 32.06 -1.08
CA GLN A 260 23.13 32.59 -2.27
C GLN A 260 22.51 33.92 -2.74
N ASP A 261 21.19 34.07 -2.56
CA ASP A 261 20.38 35.14 -3.18
C ASP A 261 19.79 36.17 -2.18
N ASP A 262 20.10 36.02 -0.89
CA ASP A 262 19.70 36.94 0.19
C ASP A 262 20.94 37.27 1.06
N ASP A 263 21.03 38.52 1.54
CA ASP A 263 22.11 39.02 2.42
C ASP A 263 21.87 38.72 3.92
N THR A 264 20.83 37.95 4.23
CA THR A 264 20.46 37.55 5.60
C THR A 264 21.40 36.53 6.18
N VAL A 265 21.95 36.86 7.35
CA VAL A 265 22.83 35.97 8.12
C VAL A 265 22.01 34.88 8.81
N ILE A 266 22.17 33.63 8.36
CA ILE A 266 21.55 32.45 8.97
C ILE A 266 22.35 31.99 10.19
N GLY A 267 23.68 32.11 10.14
CA GLY A 267 24.56 31.69 11.22
C GLY A 267 25.89 32.42 11.22
N THR A 268 26.46 32.60 12.41
CA THR A 268 27.81 33.16 12.61
C THR A 268 28.67 32.13 13.32
N TYR A 269 29.85 31.84 12.77
CA TYR A 269 30.68 30.71 13.14
C TYR A 269 32.06 31.18 13.61
N PHE A 270 32.56 30.57 14.69
CA PHE A 270 33.90 30.79 15.22
C PHE A 270 34.44 29.48 15.78
N GLU A 271 35.49 28.93 15.17
CA GLU A 271 36.17 27.72 15.63
C GLU A 271 37.69 27.86 15.55
N GLU A 272 38.42 27.17 16.46
CA GLU A 272 39.88 27.14 16.47
C GLU A 272 40.42 25.72 16.70
N GLN A 273 40.92 25.08 15.63
CA GLN A 273 41.48 23.73 15.66
C GLN A 273 43.02 23.72 15.80
N PRO A 274 43.60 22.84 16.64
CA PRO A 274 45.05 22.68 16.78
C PRO A 274 45.63 21.71 15.74
N VAL A 275 46.55 22.19 14.90
CA VAL A 275 47.08 21.44 13.73
C VAL A 275 48.57 21.18 13.91
N LYS A 276 49.06 20.02 13.44
CA LYS A 276 50.49 19.66 13.46
C LYS A 276 50.99 19.51 12.03
N LEU A 277 51.86 20.43 11.61
CA LEU A 277 52.41 20.47 10.26
C LEU A 277 53.73 19.70 10.18
N HIS A 278 53.78 18.73 9.26
CA HIS A 278 54.92 17.84 9.01
C HIS A 278 55.71 18.29 7.77
N ARG A 279 57.03 18.07 7.76
CA ARG A 279 57.93 18.55 6.69
C ARG A 279 57.55 17.93 5.33
N SER A 280 57.48 18.76 4.29
CA SER A 280 57.21 18.35 2.90
C SER A 280 55.87 17.61 2.70
N HIS A 281 54.88 17.87 3.55
CA HIS A 281 53.53 17.32 3.43
C HIS A 281 52.52 18.47 3.32
N THR A 282 51.48 18.27 2.51
CA THR A 282 50.26 19.07 2.58
C THR A 282 49.36 18.48 3.67
N VAL A 283 48.98 19.29 4.67
CA VAL A 283 48.01 18.90 5.69
C VAL A 283 46.67 19.53 5.33
N ARG A 284 45.61 18.71 5.29
CA ARG A 284 44.24 19.19 5.15
C ARG A 284 43.58 19.32 6.52
N VAL A 285 42.74 20.33 6.70
CA VAL A 285 42.01 20.64 7.93
C VAL A 285 40.61 21.11 7.54
N ASP A 286 39.61 20.42 8.04
CA ASP A 286 38.22 20.57 7.62
C ASP A 286 37.37 21.11 8.77
N PHE A 287 36.57 22.14 8.49
CA PHE A 287 35.64 22.77 9.42
C PHE A 287 34.21 22.50 8.94
N ASP A 288 33.39 21.86 9.76
CA ASP A 288 32.02 21.46 9.43
C ASP A 288 31.01 22.47 10.00
N PHE A 289 30.47 23.33 9.15
CA PHE A 289 29.53 24.39 9.53
C PHE A 289 28.17 24.16 8.89
N HIS A 290 27.25 23.53 9.63
CA HIS A 290 25.85 23.40 9.23
C HIS A 290 24.94 24.31 10.06
N PRO A 291 24.07 25.13 9.42
CA PRO A 291 23.04 25.87 10.14
C PRO A 291 21.92 24.93 10.59
N LYS A 292 21.32 25.23 11.74
CA LYS A 292 20.21 24.45 12.30
C LYS A 292 18.83 24.95 11.86
N GLN A 293 18.73 26.24 11.55
CA GLN A 293 17.50 26.93 11.24
C GLN A 293 17.58 27.59 9.87
N CYS A 294 16.45 27.64 9.19
CA CYS A 294 16.22 28.26 7.89
C CYS A 294 15.40 29.54 8.08
N PRO A 295 15.62 30.60 7.29
CA PRO A 295 14.80 31.80 7.33
C PRO A 295 13.43 31.53 6.67
N VAL A 296 12.35 31.78 7.40
CA VAL A 296 10.98 31.69 6.90
C VAL A 296 10.25 33.00 7.20
N ASP A 297 9.70 33.63 6.15
CA ASP A 297 8.91 34.86 6.24
C ASP A 297 7.42 34.52 6.33
N VAL A 298 6.83 34.69 7.51
CA VAL A 298 5.40 34.42 7.71
C VAL A 298 4.61 35.73 7.60
N LYS A 299 3.73 35.83 6.59
CA LYS A 299 2.80 36.95 6.38
C LYS A 299 1.39 36.51 6.75
N VAL A 300 0.80 37.15 7.77
CA VAL A 300 -0.57 36.86 8.20
C VAL A 300 -1.54 37.87 7.61
N VAL A 301 -2.57 37.37 6.93
CA VAL A 301 -3.65 38.15 6.30
C VAL A 301 -5.03 37.65 6.75
N TRP A 302 -6.06 38.44 6.46
CA TRP A 302 -7.46 38.07 6.54
C TRP A 302 -8.15 38.56 5.27
N SER A 303 -8.69 37.66 4.47
CA SER A 303 -9.27 37.96 3.15
C SER A 303 -8.33 38.88 2.34
N GLN A 304 -7.07 38.46 2.21
CA GLN A 304 -5.97 39.16 1.54
C GLN A 304 -5.51 40.51 2.16
N LYS A 305 -6.07 40.94 3.30
CA LYS A 305 -5.64 42.17 4.01
C LYS A 305 -4.70 41.85 5.17
N PRO A 306 -3.54 42.53 5.34
CA PRO A 306 -2.61 42.25 6.44
C PRO A 306 -3.21 42.44 7.84
N VAL A 307 -3.01 41.46 8.72
CA VAL A 307 -3.45 41.52 10.12
C VAL A 307 -2.45 42.31 10.95
N GLN A 308 -2.95 43.24 11.78
CA GLN A 308 -2.11 44.13 12.60
C GLN A 308 -1.63 43.48 13.89
N ASP A 309 -2.46 42.64 14.52
CA ASP A 309 -2.21 42.06 15.84
C ASP A 309 -2.34 40.52 15.80
N ALA A 310 -1.58 39.85 14.93
CA ALA A 310 -1.47 38.39 14.94
C ALA A 310 -0.24 37.92 15.72
N LEU A 311 -0.46 36.97 16.61
CA LEU A 311 0.54 36.22 17.34
C LEU A 311 0.96 34.98 16.53
N LEU A 312 2.26 34.72 16.44
CA LEU A 312 2.87 33.60 15.72
C LEU A 312 3.77 32.81 16.66
N ALA A 313 3.53 31.50 16.76
CA ALA A 313 4.37 30.53 17.44
C ALA A 313 4.58 29.29 16.55
N TRP A 314 5.46 28.37 16.95
CA TRP A 314 5.53 27.03 16.37
C TRP A 314 5.70 25.95 17.44
N ARG A 315 5.14 24.77 17.16
CA ARG A 315 4.93 23.70 18.15
C ARG A 315 6.26 23.19 18.72
N GLY A 316 6.27 22.87 20.01
CA GLY A 316 7.47 22.46 20.76
C GLY A 316 8.39 23.61 21.22
N HIS A 317 8.21 24.83 20.72
CA HIS A 317 9.06 25.99 21.06
C HIS A 317 8.25 27.10 21.75
N PRO A 318 7.91 27.03 23.05
CA PRO A 318 7.08 28.05 23.73
C PRO A 318 7.71 29.45 23.81
N HIS A 319 9.02 29.59 23.56
CA HIS A 319 9.70 30.90 23.43
C HIS A 319 9.73 31.44 21.99
N SER A 320 9.02 30.79 21.05
CA SER A 320 8.93 31.19 19.64
C SER A 320 8.12 32.46 19.41
N LEU A 321 7.22 32.83 20.34
CA LEU A 321 6.19 33.83 20.13
C LEU A 321 6.70 35.14 19.49
N ARG A 322 6.10 35.53 18.36
CA ARG A 322 6.32 36.81 17.67
C ARG A 322 5.00 37.53 17.43
N TYR A 323 5.08 38.84 17.29
CA TYR A 323 3.98 39.71 16.90
C TYR A 323 4.19 40.12 15.45
N THR A 324 3.17 39.92 14.60
CA THR A 324 3.07 40.64 13.33
C THR A 324 2.67 42.10 13.60
N ARG A 325 2.88 42.97 12.60
CA ARG A 325 2.39 44.36 12.56
C ARG A 325 2.03 44.76 11.14
N GLY A 326 1.09 44.04 10.52
CA GLY A 326 0.65 44.29 9.14
C GLY A 326 1.69 43.98 8.05
N GLY A 327 2.76 43.26 8.38
CA GLY A 327 3.84 42.88 7.46
C GLY A 327 4.46 41.52 7.81
N PRO A 328 5.27 40.93 6.91
CA PRO A 328 5.89 39.63 7.12
C PRO A 328 6.86 39.62 8.31
N VAL A 329 6.88 38.53 9.06
CA VAL A 329 7.78 38.30 10.19
C VAL A 329 8.74 37.16 9.85
N ARG A 330 10.03 37.48 9.76
CA ARG A 330 11.10 36.49 9.53
C ARG A 330 11.41 35.72 10.81
N ILE A 331 11.29 34.40 10.77
CA ILE A 331 11.61 33.48 11.87
C ILE A 331 12.61 32.40 11.42
N GLY A 332 13.31 31.79 12.39
CA GLY A 332 14.28 30.72 12.14
C GLY A 332 13.71 29.36 12.53
N ILE A 333 13.51 28.47 11.56
CA ILE A 333 12.81 27.19 11.75
C ILE A 333 13.72 26.02 11.31
N GLU A 334 13.75 24.92 12.06
CA GLU A 334 14.57 23.74 11.71
C GLU A 334 13.99 22.97 10.50
N ARG A 335 14.85 22.32 9.70
CA ARG A 335 14.43 21.62 8.47
C ARG A 335 13.46 20.47 8.73
N GLY A 336 12.60 20.20 7.75
CA GLY A 336 11.53 19.19 7.81
C GLY A 336 10.14 19.78 8.04
N SER A 337 9.17 18.93 8.36
CA SER A 337 7.77 19.33 8.59
C SER A 337 7.60 19.98 9.96
N GLN A 338 7.01 21.16 10.01
CA GLN A 338 6.90 22.00 11.21
C GLN A 338 5.50 22.62 11.32
N MET A 339 4.92 22.63 12.53
CA MET A 339 3.56 23.15 12.75
C MET A 339 3.62 24.59 13.27
N LEU A 340 3.25 25.54 12.41
CA LEU A 340 2.99 26.93 12.81
C LEU A 340 1.64 27.01 13.53
N MET A 341 1.59 27.82 14.59
CA MET A 341 0.38 28.13 15.34
C MET A 341 0.21 29.65 15.30
N ILE A 342 -0.90 30.13 14.73
CA ILE A 342 -1.13 31.57 14.51
C ILE A 342 -2.48 31.94 15.08
N GLY A 343 -2.56 33.00 15.87
CA GLY A 343 -3.83 33.47 16.43
C GLY A 343 -3.98 34.98 16.40
N SER A 344 -5.21 35.45 16.29
CA SER A 344 -5.57 36.87 16.29
C SER A 344 -7.01 37.01 16.76
N GLY A 345 -7.27 37.96 17.66
CA GLY A 345 -8.60 38.20 18.22
C GLY A 345 -9.15 36.99 18.97
N ASP A 346 -10.12 36.30 18.35
CA ASP A 346 -10.88 35.18 18.89
C ASP A 346 -10.52 33.80 18.30
N ARG A 347 -9.53 33.75 17.39
CA ARG A 347 -9.27 32.61 16.48
C ARG A 347 -7.83 32.08 16.57
N VAL A 348 -7.65 30.79 16.32
CA VAL A 348 -6.35 30.12 16.16
C VAL A 348 -6.38 29.22 14.92
N ALA A 349 -5.31 29.30 14.13
CA ALA A 349 -5.00 28.43 13.00
C ALA A 349 -3.74 27.59 13.27
N GLU A 350 -3.72 26.36 12.74
CA GLU A 350 -2.55 25.47 12.68
C GLU A 350 -2.20 25.19 11.22
N ILE A 351 -0.93 25.39 10.83
CA ILE A 351 -0.46 25.15 9.46
C ILE A 351 0.85 24.37 9.49
N SER A 352 0.85 23.22 8.80
CA SER A 352 2.07 22.45 8.56
C SER A 352 2.83 23.06 7.38
N ILE A 353 4.10 23.42 7.61
CA ILE A 353 5.03 23.88 6.57
C ILE A 353 6.16 22.87 6.41
N GLU A 354 6.71 22.73 5.20
CA GLU A 354 7.85 21.86 4.94
C GLU A 354 9.10 22.68 4.64
N VAL A 355 10.04 22.71 5.58
CA VAL A 355 11.28 23.49 5.49
C VAL A 355 12.36 22.65 4.80
N ILE A 356 12.27 22.55 3.47
CA ILE A 356 13.14 21.67 2.67
C ILE A 356 14.53 22.25 2.38
N SER A 357 14.72 23.58 2.42
CA SER A 357 16.01 24.24 2.12
C SER A 357 16.32 25.39 3.07
N PHE A 358 17.56 25.87 3.07
CA PHE A 358 18.03 27.05 3.80
C PHE A 358 17.85 28.37 3.01
N GLN A 359 17.27 28.36 1.80
CA GLN A 359 16.84 29.59 1.11
C GLN A 359 15.60 30.18 1.80
N PRO A 360 15.36 31.51 1.73
CA PRO A 360 14.20 32.13 2.37
C PRO A 360 12.87 31.66 1.74
N ILE A 361 12.01 31.06 2.56
CA ILE A 361 10.65 30.65 2.15
C ILE A 361 9.65 31.69 2.66
N SER A 362 8.83 32.25 1.77
CA SER A 362 7.68 33.07 2.15
C SER A 362 6.43 32.22 2.29
N VAL A 363 5.76 32.30 3.44
CA VAL A 363 4.51 31.61 3.75
C VAL A 363 3.44 32.67 4.05
N GLU A 364 2.42 32.74 3.21
CA GLU A 364 1.23 33.56 3.47
C GLU A 364 0.14 32.72 4.13
N VAL A 365 -0.50 33.27 5.17
CA VAL A 365 -1.52 32.61 5.96
C VAL A 365 -2.75 33.51 6.01
N ASP A 366 -3.84 33.09 5.37
CA ASP A 366 -5.12 33.78 5.43
C ASP A 366 -6.00 33.21 6.54
N LEU A 367 -6.19 33.97 7.63
CA LEU A 367 -7.04 33.56 8.75
C LEU A 367 -8.54 33.52 8.38
N ALA A 368 -8.94 33.98 7.20
CA ALA A 368 -10.30 33.78 6.70
C ALA A 368 -10.56 32.34 6.21
N ASP A 369 -9.51 31.59 5.87
CA ASP A 369 -9.59 30.17 5.49
C ASP A 369 -10.16 29.34 6.66
N ARG A 370 -10.94 28.30 6.34
CA ARG A 370 -11.53 27.39 7.32
C ARG A 370 -10.70 26.12 7.51
N ASP A 371 -9.97 25.68 6.49
CA ASP A 371 -9.30 24.38 6.48
C ASP A 371 -8.03 24.37 7.34
N HIS A 372 -7.60 25.56 7.80
CA HIS A 372 -6.47 25.77 8.70
C HIS A 372 -6.88 26.18 10.12
N LEU A 373 -8.18 26.37 10.42
CA LEU A 373 -8.62 26.87 11.72
C LEU A 373 -8.85 25.75 12.75
N LEU A 374 -8.15 25.84 13.88
CA LEU A 374 -8.36 24.98 15.03
C LEU A 374 -9.58 25.43 15.86
N PHE A 375 -9.76 26.74 16.05
CA PHE A 375 -10.98 27.30 16.65
C PHE A 375 -11.20 28.79 16.33
N THR A 376 -12.43 29.23 16.62
CA THR A 376 -12.89 30.63 16.54
C THR A 376 -13.78 30.96 17.75
N GLY A 377 -14.07 32.23 17.98
CA GLY A 377 -14.96 32.72 19.03
C GLY A 377 -14.53 32.37 20.45
N CYS A 378 -13.23 32.24 20.75
CA CYS A 378 -12.75 32.00 22.11
C CYS A 378 -11.46 32.80 22.41
N PRO A 379 -11.54 34.14 22.57
CA PRO A 379 -10.37 34.96 22.90
C PRO A 379 -9.57 34.46 24.12
N PRO A 380 -10.19 34.01 25.23
CA PRO A 380 -9.44 33.52 26.40
C PRO A 380 -8.60 32.26 26.18
N ALA A 381 -8.79 31.54 25.07
CA ALA A 381 -7.97 30.38 24.71
C ALA A 381 -6.78 30.71 23.80
N VAL A 382 -6.80 31.85 23.08
CA VAL A 382 -5.80 32.19 22.05
C VAL A 382 -4.41 32.35 22.66
N GLU A 383 -4.24 33.20 23.67
CA GLU A 383 -2.93 33.41 24.29
C GLU A 383 -2.40 32.14 24.99
N PRO A 384 -3.15 31.43 25.86
CA PRO A 384 -2.65 30.20 26.48
C PRO A 384 -2.21 29.14 25.48
N TYR A 385 -2.96 28.98 24.37
CA TYR A 385 -2.63 28.00 23.33
C TYR A 385 -1.26 28.29 22.69
N LEU A 386 -1.03 29.55 22.26
CA LEU A 386 0.20 29.96 21.60
C LEU A 386 1.43 29.99 22.53
N HIS A 387 1.21 30.14 23.84
CA HIS A 387 2.27 29.98 24.87
C HIS A 387 2.51 28.50 25.25
N GLY A 388 1.66 27.57 24.82
CA GLY A 388 1.77 26.13 25.13
C GLY A 388 1.09 25.68 26.43
N ASP A 389 0.33 26.54 27.11
CA ASP A 389 -0.55 26.13 28.23
C ASP A 389 -1.86 25.53 27.68
N MET A 390 -1.70 24.36 27.06
CA MET A 390 -2.81 23.57 26.50
C MET A 390 -3.91 23.28 27.54
N PRO A 391 -3.61 22.97 28.84
CA PRO A 391 -4.65 22.85 29.86
C PRO A 391 -5.45 24.14 30.12
N ALA A 392 -4.83 25.32 30.06
CA ALA A 392 -5.57 26.58 30.20
C ALA A 392 -6.41 26.91 28.95
N ALA A 393 -5.88 26.66 27.75
CA ALA A 393 -6.63 26.80 26.51
C ALA A 393 -7.87 25.89 26.47
N ALA A 394 -7.72 24.62 26.86
CA ALA A 394 -8.81 23.65 26.96
C ALA A 394 -9.93 24.13 27.92
N ARG A 395 -9.58 24.55 29.15
CA ARG A 395 -10.55 25.09 30.12
C ARG A 395 -11.24 26.38 29.67
N ALA A 396 -10.63 27.15 28.77
CA ALA A 396 -11.26 28.33 28.16
C ALA A 396 -12.26 27.90 27.07
N LEU A 397 -11.88 26.97 26.19
CA LEU A 397 -12.76 26.42 25.15
C LEU A 397 -13.98 25.71 25.74
N GLU A 398 -13.79 24.90 26.78
CA GLU A 398 -14.86 24.19 27.49
C GLU A 398 -15.93 25.14 28.06
N ARG A 399 -15.52 26.28 28.63
CA ARG A 399 -16.45 27.32 29.14
C ARG A 399 -17.25 27.99 28.04
N GLU A 400 -16.67 28.14 26.86
CA GLU A 400 -17.33 28.66 25.65
C GLU A 400 -18.04 27.54 24.84
N GLY A 401 -18.31 26.38 25.46
CA GLY A 401 -19.05 25.25 24.89
C GLY A 401 -18.29 24.43 23.83
N LYS A 402 -16.99 24.66 23.63
CA LYS A 402 -16.17 24.06 22.57
C LYS A 402 -15.43 22.81 23.06
N SER A 403 -16.20 21.89 23.65
CA SER A 403 -15.69 20.66 24.26
C SER A 403 -14.94 19.76 23.27
N GLU A 404 -15.36 19.71 22.00
CA GLU A 404 -14.70 18.95 20.94
C GLU A 404 -13.23 19.39 20.75
N VAL A 405 -13.00 20.69 20.53
CA VAL A 405 -11.65 21.24 20.35
C VAL A 405 -10.85 21.20 21.66
N SER A 406 -11.51 21.44 22.80
CA SER A 406 -10.89 21.29 24.13
C SER A 406 -10.30 19.88 24.30
N ASN A 407 -11.11 18.86 24.01
CA ASN A 407 -10.69 17.46 24.07
C ASN A 407 -9.63 17.11 23.02
N LEU A 408 -9.74 17.59 21.77
CA LEU A 408 -8.70 17.39 20.75
C LEU A 408 -7.33 17.92 21.20
N ILE A 409 -7.30 19.08 21.87
CA ILE A 409 -6.08 19.70 22.41
C ILE A 409 -5.52 18.88 23.59
N LEU A 410 -6.39 18.43 24.52
CA LEU A 410 -5.99 17.56 25.63
C LEU A 410 -5.47 16.20 25.14
N ALA A 411 -6.12 15.61 24.13
CA ALA A 411 -5.71 14.33 23.54
C ALA A 411 -4.28 14.39 23.00
N ARG A 412 -3.99 15.42 22.21
CA ARG A 412 -2.64 15.70 21.67
C ARG A 412 -1.61 15.93 22.79
N LEU A 413 -1.95 16.70 23.83
CA LEU A 413 -1.09 16.91 25.00
C LEU A 413 -0.79 15.59 25.75
N HIS A 414 -1.77 14.68 25.84
CA HIS A 414 -1.58 13.38 26.47
C HIS A 414 -0.71 12.44 25.60
N ILE A 415 -0.78 12.51 24.26
CA ILE A 415 0.19 11.83 23.37
C ILE A 415 1.62 12.35 23.58
N GLU A 416 1.82 13.68 23.64
CA GLU A 416 3.14 14.28 23.91
C GLU A 416 3.74 13.88 25.29
N ARG A 417 2.90 13.37 26.19
CA ARG A 417 3.29 12.87 27.53
C ARG A 417 3.34 11.33 27.63
N ASP A 418 3.17 10.63 26.51
CA ASP A 418 3.00 9.16 26.39
C ASP A 418 1.83 8.59 27.23
N GLN A 419 0.86 9.43 27.61
CA GLN A 419 -0.32 9.09 28.40
C GLN A 419 -1.46 8.58 27.51
N ARG A 420 -1.16 7.57 26.68
CA ARG A 420 -2.02 7.04 25.61
C ARG A 420 -3.45 6.72 26.05
N GLY A 421 -3.62 6.07 27.21
CA GLY A 421 -4.94 5.71 27.75
C GLY A 421 -5.78 6.89 28.29
N ALA A 422 -5.22 8.09 28.38
CA ALA A 422 -5.96 9.34 28.57
C ALA A 422 -6.23 10.02 27.21
N ALA A 423 -5.23 10.02 26.32
CA ALA A 423 -5.38 10.55 24.96
C ALA A 423 -6.53 9.90 24.19
N ALA A 424 -6.66 8.56 24.24
CA ALA A 424 -7.72 7.83 23.55
C ALA A 424 -9.14 8.27 23.99
N ARG A 425 -9.34 8.54 25.28
CA ARG A 425 -10.64 9.03 25.79
C ARG A 425 -10.96 10.41 25.21
N HIS A 426 -10.00 11.33 25.31
CA HIS A 426 -10.19 12.67 24.77
C HIS A 426 -10.34 12.67 23.24
N TYR A 427 -9.75 11.73 22.49
CA TYR A 427 -10.04 11.59 21.05
C TYR A 427 -11.48 11.12 20.79
N ALA A 428 -11.98 10.15 21.55
CA ALA A 428 -13.38 9.71 21.45
C ALA A 428 -14.36 10.83 21.87
N GLU A 429 -14.09 11.54 22.97
CA GLU A 429 -14.86 12.70 23.44
C GLU A 429 -14.69 13.95 22.56
N ALA A 430 -13.74 13.94 21.62
CA ALA A 430 -13.57 14.93 20.55
C ALA A 430 -14.19 14.47 19.21
N GLY A 431 -15.05 13.44 19.20
CA GLY A 431 -15.71 12.97 17.98
C GLY A 431 -14.78 12.30 16.97
N ARG A 432 -13.56 11.91 17.37
CA ARG A 432 -12.57 11.21 16.51
C ARG A 432 -12.34 9.76 16.96
N PRO A 433 -13.34 8.87 16.83
CA PRO A 433 -13.23 7.50 17.33
C PRO A 433 -12.11 6.69 16.65
N ALA A 434 -11.81 6.92 15.36
CA ALA A 434 -10.71 6.25 14.66
C ALA A 434 -9.30 6.56 15.25
N ASP A 435 -9.06 7.78 15.73
CA ASP A 435 -7.81 8.11 16.45
C ASP A 435 -7.70 7.29 17.75
N ALA A 436 -8.81 7.25 18.50
CA ALA A 436 -8.92 6.52 19.75
C ALA A 436 -8.76 5.01 19.56
N ALA A 437 -9.35 4.46 18.49
CA ALA A 437 -9.23 3.08 18.06
C ALA A 437 -7.77 2.72 17.75
N SER A 438 -7.10 3.55 16.95
CA SER A 438 -5.67 3.38 16.61
C SER A 438 -4.79 3.38 17.86
N ILE A 439 -5.07 4.24 18.84
CA ILE A 439 -4.36 4.24 20.13
C ILE A 439 -4.64 2.96 20.92
N HIS A 440 -5.91 2.53 21.04
CA HIS A 440 -6.28 1.28 21.71
C HIS A 440 -5.64 0.05 21.06
N ARG A 441 -5.49 0.05 19.72
CA ARG A 441 -4.73 -0.96 18.96
C ARG A 441 -3.25 -0.99 19.35
N THR A 442 -2.59 0.17 19.55
CA THR A 442 -1.21 0.22 20.08
C THR A 442 -1.07 -0.15 21.56
N LEU A 443 -2.20 -0.29 22.27
CA LEU A 443 -2.28 -0.73 23.65
C LEU A 443 -2.80 -2.18 23.76
N GLU A 444 -2.91 -2.91 22.64
CA GLU A 444 -3.40 -4.29 22.56
C GLU A 444 -4.83 -4.49 23.13
N ASN A 445 -5.59 -3.40 23.28
CA ASN A 445 -6.98 -3.40 23.75
C ASN A 445 -7.92 -3.63 22.54
N TYR A 446 -7.81 -4.80 21.90
CA TYR A 446 -8.39 -5.05 20.58
C TYR A 446 -9.93 -4.91 20.54
N GLU A 447 -10.67 -5.41 21.54
CA GLU A 447 -12.13 -5.25 21.64
C GLU A 447 -12.54 -3.76 21.52
N LYS A 448 -11.93 -2.90 22.34
CA LYS A 448 -12.23 -1.46 22.37
C LYS A 448 -11.74 -0.72 21.13
N ALA A 449 -10.67 -1.20 20.51
CA ALA A 449 -10.26 -0.70 19.20
C ALA A 449 -11.31 -1.07 18.14
N ALA A 450 -11.88 -2.27 18.20
CA ALA A 450 -12.92 -2.72 17.29
C ALA A 450 -14.23 -1.92 17.45
N ASP A 451 -14.72 -1.76 18.68
CA ASP A 451 -15.90 -0.92 18.99
C ASP A 451 -15.75 0.50 18.43
N LEU A 452 -14.55 1.09 18.58
CA LEU A 452 -14.26 2.45 18.14
C LEU A 452 -14.06 2.55 16.61
N TYR A 453 -13.51 1.54 15.94
CA TYR A 453 -13.48 1.49 14.48
C TYR A 453 -14.89 1.28 13.89
N GLU A 454 -15.73 0.43 14.49
CA GLU A 454 -17.13 0.26 14.08
C GLU A 454 -17.91 1.57 14.26
N ALA A 455 -17.71 2.28 15.38
CA ALA A 455 -18.30 3.60 15.62
C ALA A 455 -17.75 4.70 14.68
N ALA A 456 -16.60 4.50 14.04
CA ALA A 456 -16.06 5.37 12.99
C ALA A 456 -16.64 5.04 11.59
N GLY A 457 -17.18 3.84 11.41
CA GLY A 457 -17.58 3.28 10.11
C GLY A 457 -16.50 2.42 9.44
N ASP A 458 -15.33 2.27 10.05
CA ASP A 458 -14.17 1.52 9.53
C ASP A 458 -14.33 0.00 9.77
N LEU A 459 -15.34 -0.61 9.13
CA LEU A 459 -15.77 -1.99 9.39
C LEU A 459 -14.65 -3.04 9.20
N GLU A 460 -13.73 -2.83 8.27
CA GLU A 460 -12.62 -3.74 8.00
C GLU A 460 -11.55 -3.73 9.11
N GLU A 461 -11.15 -2.56 9.61
CA GLU A 461 -10.25 -2.46 10.76
C GLU A 461 -10.95 -2.97 12.03
N ALA A 462 -12.26 -2.74 12.18
CA ALA A 462 -13.04 -3.33 13.27
C ALA A 462 -13.04 -4.87 13.22
N ALA A 463 -13.27 -5.47 12.04
CA ALA A 463 -13.22 -6.91 11.84
C ALA A 463 -11.82 -7.49 12.11
N GLN A 464 -10.76 -6.83 11.62
CA GLN A 464 -9.37 -7.18 11.94
C GLN A 464 -9.08 -7.11 13.44
N MET A 465 -9.65 -6.15 14.17
CA MET A 465 -9.45 -6.05 15.62
C MET A 465 -10.21 -7.17 16.36
N TRP A 466 -11.45 -7.51 15.99
CA TRP A 466 -12.14 -8.67 16.56
C TRP A 466 -11.43 -10.00 16.26
N ARG A 467 -10.81 -10.14 15.08
CA ARG A 467 -9.94 -11.30 14.74
C ARG A 467 -8.68 -11.35 15.62
N LYS A 468 -8.16 -10.21 16.10
CA LYS A 468 -7.07 -10.13 17.08
C LYS A 468 -7.54 -10.28 18.54
N ALA A 469 -8.83 -10.10 18.80
CA ALA A 469 -9.49 -10.33 20.08
C ALA A 469 -10.03 -11.78 20.23
N ASP A 470 -9.55 -12.73 19.42
CA ASP A 470 -9.97 -14.14 19.41
C ASP A 470 -11.50 -14.34 19.30
N SER A 471 -12.16 -13.40 18.60
CA SER A 471 -13.62 -13.33 18.47
C SER A 471 -14.05 -13.48 16.99
N PRO A 472 -13.84 -14.66 16.38
CA PRO A 472 -13.99 -14.84 14.94
C PRO A 472 -15.42 -14.62 14.43
N GLU A 473 -16.46 -14.93 15.21
CA GLU A 473 -17.85 -14.72 14.80
C GLU A 473 -18.17 -13.23 14.58
N ARG A 474 -17.76 -12.35 15.52
CA ARG A 474 -17.92 -10.89 15.42
C ARG A 474 -17.12 -10.28 14.27
N ALA A 475 -15.93 -10.84 13.98
CA ALA A 475 -15.17 -10.47 12.80
C ALA A 475 -15.90 -10.87 11.50
N GLY A 476 -16.50 -12.07 11.46
CA GLY A 476 -17.31 -12.55 10.34
C GLY A 476 -18.53 -11.67 10.04
N GLU A 477 -19.29 -11.27 11.07
CA GLU A 477 -20.42 -10.33 10.94
C GLU A 477 -20.01 -8.99 10.30
N LEU A 478 -18.82 -8.47 10.62
CA LEU A 478 -18.33 -7.20 10.11
C LEU A 478 -17.78 -7.31 8.69
N TYR A 479 -17.07 -8.39 8.36
CA TYR A 479 -16.66 -8.68 6.98
C TYR A 479 -17.87 -8.95 6.06
N GLU A 480 -18.93 -9.61 6.56
CA GLU A 480 -20.18 -9.75 5.81
C GLU A 480 -20.82 -8.38 5.49
N ARG A 481 -20.76 -7.43 6.44
CA ARG A 481 -21.25 -6.05 6.28
C ARG A 481 -20.38 -5.20 5.35
N SER A 482 -19.06 -5.37 5.35
CA SER A 482 -18.17 -4.71 4.38
C SER A 482 -18.20 -5.34 2.98
N ARG A 483 -18.78 -6.56 2.87
CA ARG A 483 -18.85 -7.42 1.66
C ARG A 483 -17.58 -8.21 1.34
N GLU A 484 -16.67 -8.33 2.30
CA GLU A 484 -15.43 -9.12 2.21
C GLU A 484 -15.72 -10.62 2.49
N PHE A 485 -16.45 -11.27 1.58
CA PHE A 485 -17.02 -12.59 1.82
C PHE A 485 -15.99 -13.70 2.02
N GLU A 486 -14.81 -13.63 1.39
CA GLU A 486 -13.70 -14.56 1.67
C GLU A 486 -13.20 -14.46 3.12
N SER A 487 -12.98 -13.23 3.61
CA SER A 487 -12.57 -12.97 5.00
C SER A 487 -13.67 -13.38 5.99
N ALA A 488 -14.94 -13.16 5.64
CA ALA A 488 -16.08 -13.63 6.43
C ALA A 488 -16.14 -15.16 6.48
N ALA A 489 -15.88 -15.86 5.36
CA ALA A 489 -15.83 -17.32 5.29
C ALA A 489 -14.71 -17.89 6.18
N GLU A 490 -13.50 -17.33 6.15
CA GLU A 490 -12.41 -17.71 7.07
C GLU A 490 -12.83 -17.57 8.54
N CYS A 491 -13.51 -16.47 8.87
CA CYS A 491 -13.95 -16.17 10.22
C CYS A 491 -15.06 -17.12 10.70
N PHE A 492 -16.11 -17.38 9.91
CA PHE A 492 -17.14 -18.34 10.31
C PHE A 492 -16.63 -19.80 10.33
N LYS A 493 -15.64 -20.15 9.50
CA LYS A 493 -14.90 -21.42 9.57
C LYS A 493 -14.17 -21.58 10.91
N GLN A 494 -13.48 -20.52 11.38
CA GLN A 494 -12.81 -20.49 12.69
C GLN A 494 -13.80 -20.53 13.87
N ALA A 495 -14.96 -19.89 13.72
CA ALA A 495 -16.04 -19.94 14.72
C ALA A 495 -16.78 -21.29 14.78
N GLY A 496 -16.61 -22.18 13.80
CA GLY A 496 -17.37 -23.42 13.67
C GLY A 496 -18.81 -23.23 13.15
N SER A 497 -19.18 -22.01 12.72
CA SER A 497 -20.53 -21.65 12.27
C SER A 497 -20.78 -22.10 10.81
N VAL A 498 -20.81 -23.42 10.59
CA VAL A 498 -20.88 -24.09 9.27
C VAL A 498 -21.89 -23.45 8.31
N SER A 499 -23.14 -23.22 8.75
CA SER A 499 -24.18 -22.68 7.85
C SER A 499 -23.84 -21.29 7.30
N LYS A 500 -23.20 -20.44 8.12
CA LYS A 500 -22.69 -19.12 7.72
C LYS A 500 -21.40 -19.21 6.91
N TRP A 501 -20.52 -20.16 7.22
CA TRP A 501 -19.32 -20.42 6.40
C TRP A 501 -19.70 -20.80 4.96
N VAL A 502 -20.63 -21.74 4.77
CA VAL A 502 -21.15 -22.10 3.43
C VAL A 502 -21.82 -20.90 2.75
N GLU A 503 -22.59 -20.09 3.49
CA GLU A 503 -23.24 -18.89 2.94
C GLU A 503 -22.22 -17.86 2.43
N MET A 504 -21.11 -17.67 3.14
CA MET A 504 -20.06 -16.76 2.70
C MET A 504 -19.26 -17.31 1.52
N LEU A 505 -19.03 -18.63 1.43
CA LEU A 505 -18.43 -19.25 0.24
C LEU A 505 -19.33 -19.10 -1.00
N GLU A 506 -20.64 -19.32 -0.86
CA GLU A 506 -21.62 -19.09 -1.93
C GLU A 506 -21.60 -17.61 -2.38
N ARG A 507 -21.49 -16.66 -1.45
CA ARG A 507 -21.45 -15.22 -1.74
C ARG A 507 -20.09 -14.72 -2.24
N ALA A 508 -18.99 -15.42 -1.94
CA ALA A 508 -17.65 -15.17 -2.48
C ALA A 508 -17.46 -15.68 -3.91
N GLY A 509 -18.38 -16.51 -4.42
CA GLY A 509 -18.22 -17.16 -5.73
C GLY A 509 -17.39 -18.44 -5.69
N ALA A 510 -17.35 -19.14 -4.55
CA ALA A 510 -16.70 -20.45 -4.37
C ALA A 510 -17.73 -21.59 -4.18
N PRO A 511 -18.65 -21.85 -5.13
CA PRO A 511 -19.75 -22.79 -4.95
C PRO A 511 -19.30 -24.26 -4.85
N PHE A 512 -18.14 -24.62 -5.43
CA PHE A 512 -17.58 -25.97 -5.30
C PHE A 512 -17.10 -26.26 -3.87
N GLU A 513 -16.34 -25.33 -3.26
CA GLU A 513 -15.98 -25.42 -1.84
C GLU A 513 -17.22 -25.42 -0.94
N ALA A 514 -18.20 -24.54 -1.22
CA ALA A 514 -19.46 -24.49 -0.49
C ALA A 514 -20.18 -25.85 -0.49
N ALA A 515 -20.24 -26.52 -1.64
CA ALA A 515 -20.82 -27.85 -1.76
C ALA A 515 -20.05 -28.92 -0.98
N GLN A 516 -18.71 -28.93 -1.06
CA GLN A 516 -17.90 -29.88 -0.29
C GLN A 516 -18.11 -29.70 1.22
N VAL A 517 -18.16 -28.46 1.71
CA VAL A 517 -18.42 -28.17 3.13
C VAL A 517 -19.83 -28.59 3.52
N ALA A 518 -20.84 -28.37 2.67
CA ALA A 518 -22.21 -28.82 2.91
C ALA A 518 -22.33 -30.36 2.98
N LEU A 519 -21.71 -31.10 2.05
CA LEU A 519 -21.69 -32.58 2.05
C LEU A 519 -21.02 -33.15 3.31
N ASN A 520 -19.85 -32.60 3.68
CA ASN A 520 -19.12 -33.03 4.89
C ASN A 520 -19.90 -32.77 6.19
N ASN A 521 -20.98 -31.98 6.16
CA ASN A 521 -21.87 -31.71 7.29
C ASN A 521 -23.30 -32.27 7.08
N GLY A 522 -23.54 -33.06 6.03
CA GLY A 522 -24.81 -33.74 5.77
C GLY A 522 -25.93 -32.89 5.16
N ASP A 523 -25.64 -31.67 4.66
CA ASP A 523 -26.61 -30.85 3.93
C ASP A 523 -26.52 -31.13 2.42
N THR A 524 -26.90 -32.35 2.02
CA THR A 524 -26.91 -32.78 0.60
C THR A 524 -27.77 -31.84 -0.25
N GLY A 525 -28.90 -31.38 0.31
CA GLY A 525 -29.83 -30.50 -0.38
C GLY A 525 -29.22 -29.14 -0.74
N ARG A 526 -28.35 -28.57 0.11
CA ARG A 526 -27.57 -27.36 -0.22
C ARG A 526 -26.45 -27.66 -1.20
N ALA A 527 -25.69 -28.74 -0.98
CA ALA A 527 -24.62 -29.12 -1.90
C ALA A 527 -25.09 -29.25 -3.35
N ILE A 528 -26.24 -29.89 -3.60
CA ILE A 528 -26.86 -29.99 -4.93
C ILE A 528 -27.10 -28.59 -5.53
N ARG A 529 -27.62 -27.63 -4.75
CA ARG A 529 -27.88 -26.27 -5.23
C ARG A 529 -26.57 -25.53 -5.55
N SER A 530 -25.57 -25.61 -4.70
CA SER A 530 -24.28 -24.93 -4.91
C SER A 530 -23.57 -25.49 -6.16
N LEU A 531 -23.49 -26.83 -6.32
CA LEU A 531 -22.89 -27.48 -7.50
C LEU A 531 -23.60 -27.13 -8.82
N GLN A 532 -24.90 -26.83 -8.77
CA GLN A 532 -25.69 -26.46 -9.96
C GLN A 532 -25.51 -25.02 -10.43
N THR A 533 -24.84 -24.15 -9.64
CA THR A 533 -24.52 -22.79 -10.09
C THR A 533 -23.39 -22.75 -11.13
N LEU A 534 -22.51 -23.76 -11.12
CA LEU A 534 -21.34 -23.87 -11.99
C LEU A 534 -21.73 -24.24 -13.43
N GLY A 535 -21.35 -23.38 -14.37
CA GLY A 535 -21.56 -23.54 -15.80
C GLY A 535 -20.36 -24.17 -16.55
N PRO A 536 -20.54 -24.72 -17.76
CA PRO A 536 -19.49 -25.42 -18.53
C PRO A 536 -18.27 -24.60 -18.98
N GLY A 537 -18.09 -23.37 -18.50
CA GLY A 537 -16.96 -22.48 -18.78
C GLY A 537 -16.19 -22.03 -17.54
N GLU A 538 -16.48 -22.62 -16.37
CA GLU A 538 -15.79 -22.36 -15.10
C GLU A 538 -14.84 -23.53 -14.78
N ASP A 539 -13.69 -23.22 -14.17
CA ASP A 539 -12.58 -24.19 -14.03
C ASP A 539 -12.97 -25.45 -13.23
N ASP A 540 -13.72 -25.30 -12.13
CA ASP A 540 -14.20 -26.41 -11.28
C ASP A 540 -15.39 -27.20 -11.86
N TYR A 541 -15.89 -26.85 -13.06
CA TYR A 541 -17.14 -27.41 -13.59
C TYR A 541 -17.14 -28.93 -13.70
N VAL A 542 -16.01 -29.54 -14.07
CA VAL A 542 -15.92 -30.97 -14.35
C VAL A 542 -16.00 -31.78 -13.05
N GLU A 543 -15.22 -31.38 -12.06
CA GLU A 543 -15.19 -31.90 -10.71
C GLU A 543 -16.56 -31.73 -10.04
N ALA A 544 -17.16 -30.53 -10.16
CA ALA A 544 -18.48 -30.25 -9.61
C ALA A 544 -19.61 -31.05 -10.29
N ALA A 545 -19.58 -31.21 -11.61
CA ALA A 545 -20.58 -31.97 -12.35
C ALA A 545 -20.48 -33.48 -12.06
N ASN A 546 -19.26 -34.02 -11.88
CA ASN A 546 -19.05 -35.40 -11.45
C ASN A 546 -19.52 -35.62 -10.00
N LEU A 547 -19.17 -34.72 -9.08
CA LEU A 547 -19.64 -34.77 -7.68
C LEU A 547 -21.16 -34.65 -7.58
N LEU A 548 -21.77 -33.81 -8.43
CA LEU A 548 -23.23 -33.70 -8.53
C LEU A 548 -23.86 -35.02 -9.01
N VAL A 549 -23.27 -35.69 -10.00
CA VAL A 549 -23.73 -37.01 -10.46
C VAL A 549 -23.66 -38.05 -9.34
N GLU A 550 -22.55 -38.14 -8.61
CA GLU A 550 -22.39 -39.04 -7.46
C GLU A 550 -23.47 -38.79 -6.38
N VAL A 551 -23.65 -37.53 -5.99
CA VAL A 551 -24.66 -37.11 -5.01
C VAL A 551 -26.09 -37.44 -5.50
N LEU A 552 -26.39 -37.19 -6.77
CA LEU A 552 -27.69 -37.53 -7.36
C LEU A 552 -27.94 -39.05 -7.38
N GLN A 553 -26.91 -39.87 -7.63
CA GLN A 553 -27.04 -41.33 -7.58
C GLN A 553 -27.28 -41.82 -6.14
N ASN A 554 -26.56 -41.27 -5.15
CA ASN A 554 -26.70 -41.64 -3.74
C ASN A 554 -28.10 -41.28 -3.16
N GLU A 555 -28.69 -40.15 -3.57
CA GLU A 555 -30.06 -39.77 -3.20
C GLU A 555 -31.14 -40.45 -4.09
N GLY A 556 -30.76 -41.32 -5.04
CA GLY A 556 -31.67 -42.10 -5.88
C GLY A 556 -32.27 -41.35 -7.08
N HIS A 557 -31.71 -40.21 -7.46
CA HIS A 557 -32.18 -39.34 -8.55
C HIS A 557 -31.58 -39.72 -9.92
N LEU A 558 -31.77 -40.98 -10.29
CA LEU A 558 -31.17 -41.61 -11.47
C LEU A 558 -31.52 -40.90 -12.79
N ASP A 559 -32.77 -40.44 -12.96
CA ASP A 559 -33.20 -39.59 -14.11
C ASP A 559 -32.23 -38.42 -14.32
N LEU A 560 -31.79 -37.80 -13.22
CA LEU A 560 -31.14 -36.48 -13.22
C LEU A 560 -29.61 -36.61 -13.27
N ALA A 561 -29.09 -37.68 -12.66
CA ALA A 561 -27.72 -38.15 -12.90
C ALA A 561 -27.52 -38.50 -14.39
N THR A 562 -28.51 -39.14 -15.02
CA THR A 562 -28.51 -39.46 -16.46
C THR A 562 -28.46 -38.20 -17.31
N ASP A 563 -29.38 -37.25 -17.10
CA ASP A 563 -29.42 -35.96 -17.81
C ASP A 563 -28.09 -35.18 -17.66
N LYS A 564 -27.46 -35.21 -16.48
CA LYS A 564 -26.19 -34.50 -16.23
C LYS A 564 -24.97 -35.21 -16.85
N LEU A 565 -24.92 -36.54 -16.86
CA LEU A 565 -23.88 -37.30 -17.57
C LEU A 565 -23.95 -37.09 -19.09
N GLU A 566 -25.15 -37.07 -19.67
CA GLU A 566 -25.33 -36.72 -21.08
C GLU A 566 -24.93 -35.28 -21.38
N GLU A 567 -25.10 -34.35 -20.44
CA GLU A 567 -24.55 -32.99 -20.57
C GLU A 567 -23.02 -32.97 -20.58
N ILE A 568 -22.36 -33.64 -19.63
CA ILE A 568 -20.88 -33.71 -19.58
C ILE A 568 -20.32 -34.29 -20.89
N ILE A 569 -20.90 -35.39 -21.38
CA ILE A 569 -20.50 -36.05 -22.64
C ILE A 569 -20.76 -35.16 -23.86
N ARG A 570 -21.82 -34.36 -23.83
CA ARG A 570 -22.17 -33.39 -24.89
C ARG A 570 -21.30 -32.13 -24.88
N THR A 571 -20.83 -31.66 -23.73
CA THR A 571 -19.99 -30.45 -23.63
C THR A 571 -18.51 -30.73 -23.84
N GLN A 572 -17.98 -31.81 -23.28
CA GLN A 572 -16.57 -32.20 -23.43
C GLN A 572 -16.29 -32.98 -24.72
N GLY A 573 -17.29 -33.74 -25.20
CA GLY A 573 -17.20 -34.61 -26.37
C GLY A 573 -16.99 -36.09 -26.00
N ALA A 574 -17.73 -36.98 -26.67
CA ALA A 574 -17.74 -38.43 -26.39
C ALA A 574 -16.38 -39.15 -26.50
N GLU A 575 -15.39 -38.55 -27.16
CA GLU A 575 -14.03 -39.10 -27.32
C GLU A 575 -13.05 -38.67 -26.21
N THR A 576 -13.38 -37.63 -25.42
CA THR A 576 -12.49 -37.06 -24.39
C THR A 576 -12.86 -37.47 -22.97
N VAL A 577 -14.15 -37.58 -22.67
CA VAL A 577 -14.70 -37.93 -21.33
C VAL A 577 -14.14 -39.28 -20.84
N PRO A 578 -13.87 -39.48 -19.54
CA PRO A 578 -13.48 -40.78 -18.98
C PRO A 578 -14.43 -41.92 -19.37
N LEU A 579 -13.89 -43.13 -19.57
CA LEU A 579 -14.71 -44.28 -19.98
C LEU A 579 -15.63 -44.76 -18.84
N GLU A 580 -15.22 -44.52 -17.59
CA GLU A 580 -16.01 -44.73 -16.38
C GLU A 580 -17.31 -43.92 -16.40
N SER A 581 -17.27 -42.65 -16.83
CA SER A 581 -18.47 -41.80 -16.95
C SER A 581 -19.40 -42.30 -18.05
N CYS A 582 -18.85 -42.80 -19.16
CA CYS A 582 -19.63 -43.44 -20.23
C CYS A 582 -20.25 -44.76 -19.76
N ASP A 583 -19.55 -45.59 -18.98
CA ASP A 583 -20.07 -46.85 -18.46
C ASP A 583 -21.15 -46.62 -17.38
N ASN A 584 -20.97 -45.61 -16.53
CA ASN A 584 -21.98 -45.18 -15.56
C ASN A 584 -23.26 -44.72 -16.27
N LEU A 585 -23.15 -43.87 -17.32
CA LEU A 585 -24.30 -43.48 -18.14
C LEU A 585 -24.95 -44.69 -18.84
N ALA A 586 -24.16 -45.59 -19.42
CA ALA A 586 -24.70 -46.80 -20.04
C ALA A 586 -25.48 -47.64 -19.02
N THR A 587 -24.96 -47.81 -17.80
CA THR A 587 -25.63 -48.54 -16.71
C THR A 587 -26.96 -47.89 -16.31
N LEU A 588 -27.00 -46.57 -16.12
CA LEU A 588 -28.26 -45.86 -15.82
C LEU A 588 -29.29 -45.96 -16.97
N LEU A 589 -28.82 -46.03 -18.22
CA LEU A 589 -29.68 -46.26 -19.40
C LEU A 589 -30.11 -47.73 -19.56
N GLU A 590 -29.36 -48.69 -19.01
CA GLU A 590 -29.78 -50.09 -18.90
C GLU A 590 -30.85 -50.25 -17.82
N ASP A 591 -30.63 -49.69 -16.62
CA ASP A 591 -31.55 -49.74 -15.48
C ASP A 591 -32.90 -49.04 -15.74
N SER A 592 -32.91 -48.03 -16.61
CA SER A 592 -34.13 -47.33 -17.06
C SER A 592 -34.80 -47.94 -18.30
N GLU A 593 -34.41 -49.17 -18.70
CA GLU A 593 -34.85 -49.89 -19.91
C GLU A 593 -34.64 -49.14 -21.25
N GLN A 594 -33.79 -48.12 -21.27
CA GLN A 594 -33.49 -47.29 -22.46
C GLN A 594 -32.45 -47.94 -23.38
N PHE A 595 -32.63 -49.24 -23.67
CA PHE A 595 -31.65 -50.12 -24.32
C PHE A 595 -31.04 -49.57 -25.62
N GLY A 596 -31.78 -48.75 -26.38
CA GLY A 596 -31.25 -48.07 -27.57
C GLY A 596 -30.16 -47.04 -27.25
N ARG A 597 -30.42 -46.14 -26.29
CA ARG A 597 -29.45 -45.13 -25.84
C ARG A 597 -28.25 -45.81 -25.16
N ALA A 598 -28.50 -46.84 -24.34
CA ALA A 598 -27.44 -47.64 -23.72
C ALA A 598 -26.52 -48.25 -24.79
N LEU A 599 -27.08 -48.85 -25.85
CA LEU A 599 -26.30 -49.39 -26.97
C LEU A 599 -25.46 -48.32 -27.68
N ASP A 600 -25.99 -47.11 -27.91
CA ASP A 600 -25.23 -46.03 -28.53
C ASP A 600 -24.03 -45.59 -27.66
N VAL A 601 -24.18 -45.56 -26.33
CA VAL A 601 -23.10 -45.23 -25.39
C VAL A 601 -22.06 -46.37 -25.29
N LEU A 602 -22.50 -47.63 -25.20
CA LEU A 602 -21.58 -48.78 -25.23
C LEU A 602 -20.83 -48.90 -26.57
N GLU A 603 -21.41 -48.46 -27.67
CA GLU A 603 -20.73 -48.38 -28.99
C GLU A 603 -19.68 -47.25 -29.06
N ILE A 604 -19.78 -46.20 -28.23
CA ILE A 604 -18.69 -45.22 -28.03
C ILE A 604 -17.54 -45.88 -27.27
N ILE A 605 -17.84 -46.56 -26.14
CA ILE A 605 -16.83 -47.30 -25.37
C ILE A 605 -16.12 -48.31 -26.27
N ARG A 606 -16.85 -49.10 -27.07
CA ARG A 606 -16.29 -50.13 -27.98
C ARG A 606 -15.32 -49.60 -29.03
N ARG A 607 -15.43 -48.33 -29.43
CA ARG A 607 -14.49 -47.69 -30.38
C ARG A 607 -13.20 -47.24 -29.70
N ARG A 608 -13.29 -46.83 -28.44
CA ARG A 608 -12.19 -46.28 -27.64
C ARG A 608 -11.40 -47.38 -26.93
N ASP A 609 -12.09 -48.34 -26.32
CA ASP A 609 -11.54 -49.57 -25.77
C ASP A 609 -12.48 -50.78 -25.99
N ALA A 610 -12.11 -51.66 -26.90
CA ALA A 610 -12.82 -52.92 -27.15
C ALA A 610 -12.58 -54.01 -26.09
N THR A 611 -11.66 -53.80 -25.14
CA THR A 611 -11.34 -54.72 -24.04
C THR A 611 -12.05 -54.39 -22.72
N TRP A 612 -12.83 -53.31 -22.69
CA TRP A 612 -13.56 -52.83 -21.52
C TRP A 612 -14.45 -53.93 -20.87
N PRO A 613 -14.54 -54.01 -19.52
CA PRO A 613 -15.19 -55.12 -18.83
C PRO A 613 -16.63 -55.40 -19.26
N ASN A 614 -16.94 -56.67 -19.54
CA ASN A 614 -18.27 -57.17 -19.94
C ASN A 614 -18.91 -56.48 -21.16
N LEU A 615 -18.18 -55.65 -21.92
CA LEU A 615 -18.76 -54.81 -22.97
C LEU A 615 -19.45 -55.63 -24.08
N ALA A 616 -18.77 -56.66 -24.58
CA ALA A 616 -19.32 -57.50 -25.66
C ALA A 616 -20.56 -58.30 -25.23
N THR A 617 -20.64 -58.70 -23.95
CA THR A 617 -21.79 -59.42 -23.40
C THR A 617 -22.96 -58.49 -23.06
N ARG A 618 -22.69 -57.27 -22.55
CA ARG A 618 -23.71 -56.21 -22.38
C ARG A 618 -24.38 -55.87 -23.72
N ILE A 619 -23.58 -55.53 -24.74
CA ILE A 619 -24.09 -55.17 -26.08
C ILE A 619 -24.95 -56.28 -26.70
N GLU A 620 -24.53 -57.54 -26.60
CA GLU A 620 -25.27 -58.69 -27.13
C GLU A 620 -26.54 -59.01 -26.32
N GLY A 621 -26.51 -58.81 -25.00
CA GLY A 621 -27.67 -58.89 -24.13
C GLY A 621 -28.72 -57.82 -24.45
N LEU A 622 -28.29 -56.57 -24.59
CA LEU A 622 -29.15 -55.43 -24.91
C LEU A 622 -29.76 -55.51 -26.30
N ARG A 623 -29.04 -56.02 -27.30
CA ARG A 623 -29.61 -56.29 -28.64
C ARG A 623 -30.75 -57.32 -28.55
N LYS A 624 -30.61 -58.36 -27.72
CA LYS A 624 -31.68 -59.34 -27.47
C LYS A 624 -32.84 -58.73 -26.69
N ALA A 625 -32.58 -57.93 -25.66
CA ALA A 625 -33.61 -57.22 -24.91
C ALA A 625 -34.40 -56.25 -25.81
N GLN A 626 -33.69 -55.47 -26.64
CA GLN A 626 -34.28 -54.56 -27.62
C GLN A 626 -35.14 -55.30 -28.65
N GLN A 627 -34.67 -56.43 -29.20
CA GLN A 627 -35.47 -57.26 -30.11
C GLN A 627 -36.70 -57.89 -29.43
N GLN A 628 -36.59 -58.27 -28.14
CA GLN A 628 -37.73 -58.78 -27.36
C GLN A 628 -38.74 -57.68 -27.01
N ALA A 629 -38.28 -56.46 -26.71
CA ALA A 629 -39.14 -55.29 -26.50
C ALA A 629 -39.84 -54.87 -27.80
N GLN A 630 -39.12 -54.83 -28.93
CA GLN A 630 -39.68 -54.53 -30.24
C GLN A 630 -40.70 -55.58 -30.70
N SER A 631 -40.41 -56.88 -30.50
CA SER A 631 -41.36 -57.95 -30.86
C SER A 631 -42.60 -57.98 -29.96
N ARG A 632 -42.48 -57.62 -28.67
CA ARG A 632 -43.63 -57.32 -27.80
C ARG A 632 -44.46 -56.15 -28.35
N ALA A 633 -43.82 -55.03 -28.71
CA ALA A 633 -44.50 -53.85 -29.25
C ALA A 633 -45.20 -54.11 -30.60
N SER A 634 -44.64 -54.95 -31.47
CA SER A 634 -45.29 -55.37 -32.73
C SER A 634 -46.33 -56.50 -32.56
N GLY A 635 -46.32 -57.19 -31.41
CA GLY A 635 -47.15 -58.36 -31.14
C GLY A 635 -48.42 -58.08 -30.33
N GLY A 636 -48.57 -56.89 -29.74
CA GLY A 636 -49.74 -56.53 -28.94
C GLY A 636 -49.95 -55.02 -28.83
N GLY A 637 -50.94 -54.50 -29.56
CA GLY A 637 -51.41 -53.12 -29.39
C GLY A 637 -52.24 -52.99 -28.12
N GLY A 638 -51.60 -52.72 -26.98
CA GLY A 638 -52.26 -52.67 -25.67
C GLY A 638 -51.32 -52.22 -24.55
N GLY A 639 -50.94 -50.93 -24.55
CA GLY A 639 -50.10 -50.34 -23.50
C GLY A 639 -50.90 -50.06 -22.22
N GLU A 640 -50.80 -50.96 -21.24
CA GLU A 640 -51.21 -50.83 -19.82
C GLU A 640 -52.70 -50.57 -19.49
N PHE A 641 -53.51 -50.12 -20.44
CA PHE A 641 -54.96 -50.10 -20.30
C PHE A 641 -55.56 -51.40 -20.84
N GLY A 642 -56.24 -52.16 -19.96
CA GLY A 642 -56.86 -53.43 -20.32
C GLY A 642 -58.03 -53.26 -21.30
N ASP A 643 -58.43 -54.33 -21.98
CA ASP A 643 -59.45 -54.28 -23.04
C ASP A 643 -60.85 -53.83 -22.55
N GLY A 644 -61.08 -53.79 -21.24
CA GLY A 644 -62.27 -53.20 -20.61
C GLY A 644 -62.23 -51.67 -20.41
N PHE A 645 -61.09 -51.01 -20.63
CA PHE A 645 -60.96 -49.57 -20.36
C PHE A 645 -61.89 -48.73 -21.23
N ARG A 646 -62.39 -47.62 -20.66
CA ARG A 646 -63.32 -46.70 -21.32
C ARG A 646 -62.70 -45.92 -22.47
N TYR A 647 -61.40 -45.62 -22.41
CA TYR A 647 -60.74 -44.76 -23.40
C TYR A 647 -59.82 -45.58 -24.31
N GLU A 648 -60.30 -45.86 -25.52
CA GLU A 648 -59.54 -46.53 -26.58
C GLU A 648 -58.39 -45.62 -27.02
N ILE A 649 -57.13 -45.97 -26.73
CA ILE A 649 -55.96 -45.21 -27.17
C ILE A 649 -55.80 -45.37 -28.68
N LEU A 650 -55.71 -44.25 -29.42
CA LEU A 650 -55.60 -44.24 -30.88
C LEU A 650 -54.17 -43.93 -31.36
N GLU A 651 -53.54 -42.90 -30.79
CA GLU A 651 -52.19 -42.45 -31.15
C GLU A 651 -51.58 -41.59 -30.01
N GLU A 652 -50.25 -41.48 -29.96
CA GLU A 652 -49.56 -40.53 -29.09
C GLU A 652 -49.45 -39.17 -29.79
N ILE A 653 -49.91 -38.09 -29.13
CA ILE A 653 -49.93 -36.73 -29.70
C ILE A 653 -48.97 -35.75 -29.01
N GLY A 654 -48.35 -36.15 -27.89
CA GLY A 654 -47.29 -35.38 -27.24
C GLY A 654 -46.68 -36.11 -26.03
N ARG A 655 -45.44 -35.76 -25.69
CA ARG A 655 -44.68 -36.31 -24.57
C ARG A 655 -43.77 -35.23 -23.99
N GLY A 656 -43.63 -35.19 -22.67
CA GLY A 656 -42.73 -34.26 -21.97
C GLY A 656 -42.69 -34.52 -20.46
N GLY A 657 -42.02 -33.64 -19.69
CA GLY A 657 -41.80 -33.83 -18.25
C GLY A 657 -43.04 -33.91 -17.35
N MET A 658 -44.24 -33.61 -17.90
CA MET A 658 -45.54 -33.78 -17.22
C MET A 658 -46.30 -35.06 -17.63
N GLY A 659 -45.68 -35.96 -18.39
CA GLY A 659 -46.29 -37.21 -18.85
C GLY A 659 -46.50 -37.31 -20.36
N ILE A 660 -47.29 -38.31 -20.75
CA ILE A 660 -47.62 -38.64 -22.14
C ILE A 660 -49.07 -38.23 -22.42
N VAL A 661 -49.31 -37.60 -23.56
CA VAL A 661 -50.64 -37.20 -24.04
C VAL A 661 -50.98 -38.02 -25.27
N PHE A 662 -52.06 -38.80 -25.14
CA PHE A 662 -52.62 -39.62 -26.20
C PHE A 662 -53.85 -38.96 -26.80
N LYS A 663 -54.11 -39.21 -28.08
CA LYS A 663 -55.47 -39.13 -28.62
C LYS A 663 -56.18 -40.44 -28.25
N ALA A 664 -57.36 -40.33 -27.67
CA ALA A 664 -58.18 -41.48 -27.30
C ALA A 664 -59.64 -41.31 -27.74
N ARG A 665 -60.39 -42.40 -27.82
CA ARG A 665 -61.84 -42.40 -28.04
C ARG A 665 -62.56 -42.86 -26.78
N ASP A 666 -63.45 -42.01 -26.27
CA ASP A 666 -64.34 -42.33 -25.16
C ASP A 666 -65.40 -43.32 -25.66
N ARG A 667 -65.19 -44.63 -25.41
CA ARG A 667 -66.09 -45.72 -25.84
C ARG A 667 -67.52 -45.57 -25.30
N ARG A 668 -67.73 -44.77 -24.24
CA ARG A 668 -69.05 -44.51 -23.65
C ARG A 668 -69.79 -43.33 -24.30
N LEU A 669 -69.06 -42.31 -24.76
CA LEU A 669 -69.65 -41.09 -25.33
C LEU A 669 -69.40 -40.91 -26.84
N GLY A 670 -68.67 -41.82 -27.48
CA GLY A 670 -68.42 -41.83 -28.93
C GLY A 670 -67.52 -40.70 -29.44
N ARG A 671 -66.90 -39.93 -28.55
CA ARG A 671 -66.09 -38.74 -28.88
C ARG A 671 -64.59 -39.01 -28.80
N GLU A 672 -63.81 -38.26 -29.58
CA GLU A 672 -62.35 -38.23 -29.46
C GLU A 672 -61.93 -37.18 -28.41
N VAL A 673 -60.94 -37.52 -27.59
CA VAL A 673 -60.42 -36.71 -26.48
C VAL A 673 -58.89 -36.73 -26.47
N ALA A 674 -58.27 -35.74 -25.85
CA ALA A 674 -56.88 -35.84 -25.43
C ALA A 674 -56.82 -36.45 -24.02
N LEU A 675 -55.99 -37.46 -23.80
CA LEU A 675 -55.80 -38.18 -22.54
C LEU A 675 -54.35 -38.00 -22.09
N LYS A 676 -54.14 -37.23 -21.02
CA LYS A 676 -52.83 -37.01 -20.38
C LYS A 676 -52.65 -38.03 -19.25
N ARG A 677 -51.65 -38.89 -19.36
CA ARG A 677 -51.28 -39.90 -18.36
C ARG A 677 -50.15 -39.38 -17.46
N LEU A 678 -50.28 -39.55 -16.14
CA LEU A 678 -49.21 -39.28 -15.18
C LEU A 678 -47.99 -40.16 -15.52
N PRO A 679 -46.76 -39.62 -15.59
CA PRO A 679 -45.58 -40.41 -15.97
C PRO A 679 -45.25 -41.45 -14.91
N ASP A 680 -44.59 -42.51 -15.37
CA ASP A 680 -44.61 -43.80 -14.69
C ASP A 680 -43.76 -43.79 -13.41
N ASN A 681 -42.68 -43.00 -13.40
CA ASN A 681 -41.85 -42.67 -12.24
C ASN A 681 -42.58 -41.87 -11.13
N LEU A 682 -43.77 -41.32 -11.38
CA LEU A 682 -44.54 -40.55 -10.40
C LEU A 682 -45.82 -41.25 -9.89
N ARG A 683 -46.24 -42.37 -10.51
CA ARG A 683 -47.47 -43.11 -10.14
C ARG A 683 -47.52 -43.49 -8.66
N ASN A 684 -46.38 -43.91 -8.12
CA ASN A 684 -46.26 -44.38 -6.73
C ASN A 684 -46.02 -43.25 -5.71
N HIS A 685 -45.89 -41.99 -6.13
CA HIS A 685 -45.59 -40.87 -5.24
C HIS A 685 -46.89 -40.20 -4.77
N PRO A 686 -47.37 -40.40 -3.52
CA PRO A 686 -48.75 -40.03 -3.15
C PRO A 686 -49.06 -38.54 -3.32
N LYS A 687 -48.10 -37.68 -2.97
CA LYS A 687 -48.20 -36.22 -3.16
C LYS A 687 -48.30 -35.81 -4.63
N ALA A 688 -47.66 -36.52 -5.57
CA ALA A 688 -47.75 -36.20 -7.00
C ALA A 688 -49.12 -36.58 -7.56
N VAL A 689 -49.65 -37.75 -7.17
CA VAL A 689 -51.00 -38.20 -7.49
C VAL A 689 -52.07 -37.25 -6.93
N GLU A 690 -51.95 -36.85 -5.67
CA GLU A 690 -52.87 -35.90 -5.02
C GLU A 690 -52.92 -34.57 -5.79
N LEU A 691 -51.75 -34.03 -6.15
CA LEU A 691 -51.62 -32.77 -6.88
C LEU A 691 -52.18 -32.86 -8.31
N PHE A 692 -51.87 -33.95 -9.03
CA PHE A 692 -52.41 -34.23 -10.37
C PHE A 692 -53.95 -34.28 -10.36
N LEU A 693 -54.55 -34.97 -9.37
CA LEU A 693 -56.01 -35.04 -9.23
C LEU A 693 -56.62 -33.74 -8.69
N ARG A 694 -55.90 -32.97 -7.86
CA ARG A 694 -56.34 -31.65 -7.37
C ARG A 694 -56.45 -30.63 -8.51
N GLU A 695 -55.46 -30.59 -9.40
CA GLU A 695 -55.48 -29.70 -10.56
C GLU A 695 -56.54 -30.13 -11.57
N ALA A 696 -56.71 -31.43 -11.81
CA ALA A 696 -57.80 -31.94 -12.66
C ALA A 696 -59.17 -31.43 -12.20
N ARG A 697 -59.41 -31.39 -10.87
CA ARG A 697 -60.64 -30.85 -10.26
C ARG A 697 -60.75 -29.33 -10.41
N ALA A 698 -59.64 -28.59 -10.28
CA ALA A 698 -59.61 -27.15 -10.49
C ALA A 698 -59.91 -26.78 -11.95
N CYS A 699 -59.25 -27.45 -12.91
CA CYS A 699 -59.53 -27.28 -14.34
C CYS A 699 -60.95 -27.68 -14.71
N ALA A 700 -61.51 -28.75 -14.11
CA ALA A 700 -62.87 -29.20 -14.38
C ALA A 700 -63.96 -28.24 -13.84
N SER A 701 -63.64 -27.31 -12.93
CA SER A 701 -64.58 -26.24 -12.56
C SER A 701 -64.57 -25.06 -13.53
N LEU A 702 -63.58 -24.97 -14.42
CA LEU A 702 -63.45 -23.90 -15.41
C LEU A 702 -64.07 -24.29 -16.75
N ASN A 703 -65.05 -23.51 -17.21
CA ASN A 703 -65.64 -23.67 -18.54
C ASN A 703 -65.68 -22.31 -19.26
N HIS A 704 -64.68 -22.07 -20.11
CA HIS A 704 -64.51 -20.80 -20.81
C HIS A 704 -63.91 -21.01 -22.21
N PRO A 705 -64.33 -20.28 -23.26
CA PRO A 705 -63.82 -20.46 -24.62
C PRO A 705 -62.29 -20.38 -24.76
N ASN A 706 -61.61 -19.63 -23.89
CA ASN A 706 -60.15 -19.49 -23.90
C ASN A 706 -59.39 -20.41 -22.91
N ILE A 707 -60.05 -21.35 -22.24
CA ILE A 707 -59.42 -22.37 -21.37
C ILE A 707 -59.71 -23.76 -21.94
N VAL A 708 -58.79 -24.71 -21.79
CA VAL A 708 -59.00 -26.12 -22.18
C VAL A 708 -59.98 -26.82 -21.22
N THR A 709 -61.04 -27.38 -21.76
CA THR A 709 -62.10 -28.04 -21.00
C THR A 709 -61.66 -29.44 -20.60
N VAL A 710 -61.43 -29.67 -19.31
CA VAL A 710 -61.29 -31.02 -18.74
C VAL A 710 -62.64 -31.75 -18.79
N HIS A 711 -62.59 -33.05 -19.05
CA HIS A 711 -63.75 -33.89 -19.33
C HIS A 711 -63.96 -35.01 -18.32
N ASP A 712 -62.87 -35.54 -17.78
CA ASP A 712 -62.86 -36.63 -16.80
C ASP A 712 -61.46 -36.75 -16.19
N ALA A 713 -61.35 -37.33 -14.99
CA ALA A 713 -60.07 -37.65 -14.37
C ALA A 713 -60.20 -38.84 -13.43
N GLY A 714 -59.27 -39.79 -13.52
CA GLY A 714 -59.40 -41.06 -12.82
C GLY A 714 -58.15 -41.91 -12.83
N GLN A 715 -58.35 -43.18 -12.47
CA GLN A 715 -57.34 -44.21 -12.36
C GLN A 715 -57.84 -45.47 -13.07
N GLU A 716 -56.97 -46.16 -13.80
CA GLU A 716 -57.22 -47.49 -14.37
C GLU A 716 -55.96 -48.33 -14.11
N GLY A 717 -56.10 -49.45 -13.38
CA GLY A 717 -54.94 -50.13 -12.79
C GLY A 717 -54.12 -49.16 -11.92
N ASP A 718 -52.81 -49.11 -12.14
CA ASP A 718 -51.90 -48.19 -11.45
C ASP A 718 -51.65 -46.88 -12.24
N SER A 719 -52.37 -46.66 -13.35
CA SER A 719 -52.24 -45.46 -14.20
C SER A 719 -53.28 -44.38 -13.89
N PHE A 720 -52.82 -43.19 -13.50
CA PHE A 720 -53.66 -41.99 -13.36
C PHE A 720 -53.75 -41.22 -14.68
N TYR A 721 -54.94 -40.73 -15.02
CA TYR A 721 -55.20 -40.00 -16.26
C TYR A 721 -56.15 -38.81 -16.08
N ILE A 722 -56.01 -37.82 -16.97
CA ILE A 722 -56.95 -36.70 -17.18
C ILE A 722 -57.35 -36.72 -18.65
N THR A 723 -58.65 -36.63 -18.94
CA THR A 723 -59.14 -36.41 -20.30
C THR A 723 -59.63 -34.97 -20.48
N MET A 724 -59.42 -34.41 -21.67
CA MET A 724 -59.78 -33.05 -22.03
C MET A 724 -60.18 -32.97 -23.52
N GLU A 725 -60.71 -31.82 -23.95
CA GLU A 725 -61.06 -31.61 -25.35
C GLU A 725 -59.87 -31.81 -26.31
N LEU A 726 -60.09 -32.46 -27.45
CA LEU A 726 -59.04 -32.69 -28.45
C LEU A 726 -58.87 -31.45 -29.35
N LEU A 727 -57.92 -30.58 -29.01
CA LEU A 727 -57.70 -29.32 -29.72
C LEU A 727 -57.08 -29.52 -31.12
N GLN A 728 -57.77 -28.98 -32.14
CA GLN A 728 -57.29 -28.95 -33.53
C GLN A 728 -56.61 -27.61 -33.82
N GLY A 729 -55.29 -27.62 -34.02
CA GLY A 729 -54.48 -26.39 -34.16
C GLY A 729 -52.99 -26.61 -33.89
N ARG A 730 -52.31 -25.63 -33.28
CA ARG A 730 -50.88 -25.71 -32.92
C ARG A 730 -50.58 -24.95 -31.61
N PRO A 731 -49.63 -25.43 -30.77
CA PRO A 731 -49.04 -24.63 -29.70
C PRO A 731 -48.40 -23.34 -30.24
N LEU A 732 -48.55 -22.25 -29.51
CA LEU A 732 -48.09 -20.91 -29.89
C LEU A 732 -46.56 -20.86 -30.05
N GLN A 733 -45.82 -21.60 -29.23
CA GLN A 733 -44.37 -21.79 -29.38
C GLN A 733 -43.99 -22.37 -30.76
N LYS A 734 -44.79 -23.30 -31.32
CA LYS A 734 -44.56 -23.85 -32.67
C LYS A 734 -44.92 -22.86 -33.79
N ILE A 735 -45.77 -21.87 -33.51
CA ILE A 735 -46.07 -20.75 -34.41
C ILE A 735 -44.94 -19.73 -34.37
N LEU A 736 -44.50 -19.32 -33.17
CA LEU A 736 -43.40 -18.38 -32.98
C LEU A 736 -42.09 -18.93 -33.58
N LYS A 737 -41.72 -20.19 -33.27
CA LYS A 737 -40.53 -20.84 -33.84
C LYS A 737 -40.53 -20.92 -35.38
N ARG A 738 -41.69 -20.86 -36.03
CA ARG A 738 -41.82 -20.79 -37.50
C ARG A 738 -41.70 -19.37 -38.03
N ASN A 739 -42.27 -18.39 -37.32
CA ASN A 739 -42.38 -17.01 -37.80
C ASN A 739 -41.23 -16.09 -37.32
N GLY A 740 -40.43 -16.54 -36.34
CA GLY A 740 -39.42 -15.74 -35.65
C GLY A 740 -40.03 -14.77 -34.64
N LYS A 741 -40.97 -13.93 -35.08
CA LYS A 741 -41.77 -12.99 -34.27
C LYS A 741 -43.18 -12.83 -34.84
N LEU A 742 -44.08 -12.20 -34.09
CA LEU A 742 -45.40 -11.76 -34.55
C LEU A 742 -45.48 -10.23 -34.63
N GLY A 743 -46.33 -9.71 -35.51
CA GLY A 743 -46.63 -8.27 -35.54
C GLY A 743 -47.47 -7.85 -34.34
N THR A 744 -47.29 -6.60 -33.88
CA THR A 744 -47.94 -6.04 -32.68
C THR A 744 -49.44 -6.28 -32.62
N LYS A 745 -50.15 -6.10 -33.75
CA LYS A 745 -51.61 -6.28 -33.83
C LYS A 745 -52.05 -7.71 -33.54
N ASP A 746 -51.26 -8.71 -33.93
CA ASP A 746 -51.58 -10.12 -33.69
C ASP A 746 -51.11 -10.58 -32.32
N ALA A 747 -49.95 -10.11 -31.84
CA ALA A 747 -49.54 -10.31 -30.45
C ALA A 747 -50.58 -9.76 -29.46
N ALA A 748 -51.12 -8.55 -29.72
CA ALA A 748 -52.18 -7.96 -28.92
C ALA A 748 -53.50 -8.74 -28.98
N ARG A 749 -53.93 -9.19 -30.18
CA ARG A 749 -55.12 -10.05 -30.35
C ARG A 749 -55.02 -11.38 -29.62
N LEU A 750 -53.83 -11.99 -29.58
CA LEU A 750 -53.57 -13.20 -28.79
C LEU A 750 -53.61 -12.87 -27.28
N GLY A 751 -52.95 -11.79 -26.86
CA GLY A 751 -52.95 -11.31 -25.47
C GLY A 751 -54.37 -11.06 -24.94
N ILE A 752 -55.24 -10.40 -25.70
CA ILE A 752 -56.67 -10.18 -25.36
C ILE A 752 -57.39 -11.50 -25.07
N GLN A 753 -57.12 -12.55 -25.85
CA GLN A 753 -57.73 -13.87 -25.63
C GLN A 753 -57.18 -14.58 -24.39
N VAL A 754 -55.88 -14.45 -24.11
CA VAL A 754 -55.27 -14.97 -22.87
C VAL A 754 -55.83 -14.23 -21.65
N CYS A 755 -55.96 -12.89 -21.71
CA CYS A 755 -56.52 -12.09 -20.63
C CYS A 755 -57.94 -12.53 -20.27
N LYS A 756 -58.82 -12.80 -21.24
CA LYS A 756 -60.16 -13.33 -20.98
C LYS A 756 -60.16 -14.69 -20.26
N GLY A 757 -59.20 -15.56 -20.59
CA GLY A 757 -59.03 -16.84 -19.89
C GLY A 757 -58.51 -16.66 -18.47
N LEU A 758 -57.50 -15.81 -18.28
CA LEU A 758 -56.95 -15.49 -16.96
C LEU A 758 -57.98 -14.82 -16.05
N ASP A 759 -58.69 -13.80 -16.51
CA ASP A 759 -59.72 -13.09 -15.72
C ASP A 759 -60.81 -14.04 -15.21
N TYR A 760 -61.28 -14.95 -16.06
CA TYR A 760 -62.24 -15.98 -15.67
C TYR A 760 -61.67 -16.93 -14.61
N ALA A 761 -60.41 -17.36 -14.72
CA ALA A 761 -59.76 -18.21 -13.72
C ALA A 761 -59.52 -17.47 -12.39
N HIS A 762 -59.01 -16.24 -12.45
CA HIS A 762 -58.72 -15.37 -11.29
C HIS A 762 -59.99 -15.01 -10.53
N THR A 763 -61.10 -14.79 -11.23
CA THR A 763 -62.44 -14.61 -10.64
C THR A 763 -62.88 -15.85 -9.87
N ASN A 764 -62.63 -17.04 -10.42
CA ASN A 764 -62.84 -18.33 -9.77
C ASN A 764 -61.73 -18.74 -8.76
N LYS A 765 -60.81 -17.82 -8.42
CA LYS A 765 -59.70 -18.00 -7.46
C LYS A 765 -58.71 -19.10 -7.83
N ILE A 766 -58.55 -19.37 -9.12
CA ILE A 766 -57.54 -20.27 -9.69
C ILE A 766 -56.46 -19.42 -10.38
N ILE A 767 -55.19 -19.67 -10.05
CA ILE A 767 -54.01 -18.98 -10.57
C ILE A 767 -53.18 -20.02 -11.33
N HIS A 768 -52.68 -19.69 -12.52
CA HIS A 768 -52.10 -20.66 -13.46
C HIS A 768 -50.64 -20.99 -13.18
N ARG A 769 -49.83 -20.00 -12.76
CA ARG A 769 -48.42 -20.14 -12.34
C ARG A 769 -47.42 -20.59 -13.41
N ASP A 770 -47.87 -20.81 -14.65
CA ASP A 770 -47.06 -21.34 -15.76
C ASP A 770 -47.54 -20.84 -17.14
N ILE A 771 -47.78 -19.52 -17.27
CA ILE A 771 -48.13 -18.90 -18.56
C ILE A 771 -46.88 -18.73 -19.41
N LYS A 772 -46.84 -19.43 -20.55
CA LYS A 772 -45.74 -19.40 -21.53
C LYS A 772 -46.22 -19.81 -22.92
N THR A 773 -45.47 -19.51 -23.98
CA THR A 773 -45.89 -19.84 -25.36
C THR A 773 -46.06 -21.35 -25.62
N ALA A 774 -45.50 -22.23 -24.78
CA ALA A 774 -45.72 -23.67 -24.86
C ALA A 774 -47.11 -24.10 -24.34
N ASN A 775 -47.66 -23.40 -23.35
CA ASN A 775 -48.93 -23.72 -22.67
C ASN A 775 -50.14 -22.98 -23.29
N LEU A 776 -49.92 -22.24 -24.38
CA LEU A 776 -50.95 -21.55 -25.14
C LEU A 776 -51.12 -22.24 -26.50
N PHE A 777 -52.34 -22.62 -26.84
CA PHE A 777 -52.65 -23.35 -28.08
C PHE A 777 -53.58 -22.53 -28.97
N VAL A 778 -53.23 -22.34 -30.23
CA VAL A 778 -54.06 -21.62 -31.22
C VAL A 778 -54.80 -22.64 -32.09
N THR A 779 -56.12 -22.61 -32.04
CA THR A 779 -56.97 -23.50 -32.85
C THR A 779 -56.91 -23.14 -34.35
N GLN A 780 -57.38 -24.05 -35.21
CA GLN A 780 -57.63 -23.75 -36.63
C GLN A 780 -58.66 -22.61 -36.83
N THR A 781 -59.49 -22.32 -35.82
CA THR A 781 -60.44 -21.20 -35.78
C THR A 781 -59.87 -19.92 -35.17
N HIS A 782 -58.53 -19.83 -34.98
CA HIS A 782 -57.81 -18.70 -34.39
C HIS A 782 -58.21 -18.34 -32.94
N VAL A 783 -58.81 -19.29 -32.21
CA VAL A 783 -59.08 -19.15 -30.78
C VAL A 783 -57.84 -19.58 -29.99
N VAL A 784 -57.45 -18.80 -28.97
CA VAL A 784 -56.40 -19.21 -28.02
C VAL A 784 -57.02 -20.02 -26.89
N LYS A 785 -56.48 -21.20 -26.63
CA LYS A 785 -56.81 -22.08 -25.50
C LYS A 785 -55.60 -22.14 -24.55
N ILE A 786 -55.82 -21.78 -23.30
CA ILE A 786 -54.85 -21.92 -22.20
C ILE A 786 -54.88 -23.38 -21.69
N MET A 787 -53.71 -23.97 -21.45
CA MET A 787 -53.51 -25.37 -21.05
C MET A 787 -52.58 -25.51 -19.83
N ASP A 788 -52.72 -26.62 -19.08
CA ASP A 788 -51.78 -27.04 -18.02
C ASP A 788 -51.60 -26.02 -16.87
N PHE A 789 -52.67 -25.83 -16.08
CA PHE A 789 -52.84 -24.89 -14.96
C PHE A 789 -52.01 -25.20 -13.68
N GLY A 790 -50.71 -25.43 -13.85
CA GLY A 790 -49.76 -25.58 -12.74
C GLY A 790 -49.11 -26.97 -12.60
N LEU A 791 -49.50 -27.94 -13.44
CA LEU A 791 -49.07 -29.35 -13.31
C LEU A 791 -47.55 -29.47 -13.26
N ALA A 792 -46.87 -28.65 -14.06
CA ALA A 792 -45.41 -28.52 -14.05
C ALA A 792 -44.91 -28.08 -12.68
N LYS A 793 -45.31 -26.90 -12.19
CA LYS A 793 -44.67 -26.29 -11.01
C LYS A 793 -44.94 -27.06 -9.72
N MET A 794 -46.06 -27.77 -9.60
CA MET A 794 -46.41 -28.58 -8.43
C MET A 794 -45.77 -29.98 -8.45
N VAL A 795 -45.65 -30.63 -9.62
CA VAL A 795 -44.82 -31.84 -9.77
C VAL A 795 -43.35 -31.51 -9.57
N GLU A 796 -42.88 -30.38 -10.10
CA GLU A 796 -41.56 -29.85 -9.79
C GLU A 796 -41.40 -29.41 -8.33
N GLU A 797 -42.46 -29.18 -7.56
CA GLU A 797 -42.37 -28.88 -6.12
C GLU A 797 -42.27 -30.17 -5.28
N VAL A 798 -42.78 -31.28 -5.81
CA VAL A 798 -42.44 -32.62 -5.34
C VAL A 798 -41.00 -32.98 -5.72
N ARG A 799 -40.55 -32.68 -6.96
CA ARG A 799 -39.13 -32.86 -7.34
C ARG A 799 -38.23 -31.95 -6.50
N ARG A 800 -38.43 -30.63 -6.43
CA ARG A 800 -37.61 -29.67 -5.66
C ARG A 800 -37.48 -29.98 -4.16
N ALA A 801 -38.35 -30.81 -3.59
CA ALA A 801 -38.21 -31.31 -2.23
C ALA A 801 -37.09 -32.36 -2.05
N SER A 802 -36.50 -32.84 -3.15
CA SER A 802 -35.40 -33.81 -3.18
C SER A 802 -34.34 -33.48 -4.24
N THR A 803 -34.73 -32.91 -5.39
CA THR A 803 -33.84 -32.49 -6.48
C THR A 803 -34.35 -31.35 -7.36
N VAL A 804 -33.42 -30.48 -7.77
CA VAL A 804 -33.66 -29.37 -8.69
C VAL A 804 -33.36 -29.82 -10.14
N ILE A 805 -34.34 -30.41 -10.82
CA ILE A 805 -34.44 -30.33 -12.29
C ILE A 805 -35.88 -29.97 -12.68
N GLY A 806 -36.02 -28.76 -13.20
CA GLY A 806 -37.19 -28.13 -13.80
C GLY A 806 -36.67 -27.06 -14.77
N GLY A 807 -37.37 -26.81 -15.87
CA GLY A 807 -36.82 -26.05 -17.01
C GLY A 807 -36.43 -24.61 -16.66
N THR A 808 -35.40 -24.08 -17.32
CA THR A 808 -34.85 -22.73 -17.09
C THR A 808 -35.96 -21.67 -16.97
N PRO A 809 -35.99 -20.87 -15.89
CA PRO A 809 -37.23 -20.23 -15.41
C PRO A 809 -37.59 -18.92 -16.14
N TYR A 810 -37.40 -18.83 -17.46
CA TYR A 810 -37.50 -17.60 -18.28
C TYR A 810 -38.85 -16.84 -18.23
N TYR A 811 -39.88 -17.45 -17.65
CA TYR A 811 -41.25 -16.92 -17.53
C TYR A 811 -41.66 -16.69 -16.06
N MET A 812 -40.75 -16.94 -15.12
CA MET A 812 -41.09 -17.01 -13.70
C MET A 812 -41.15 -15.61 -13.07
N PRO A 813 -42.25 -15.25 -12.39
CA PRO A 813 -42.31 -14.02 -11.60
C PRO A 813 -41.23 -13.99 -10.50
N PRO A 814 -40.71 -12.80 -10.12
CA PRO A 814 -39.73 -12.65 -9.05
C PRO A 814 -40.15 -13.33 -7.73
N GLU A 815 -41.39 -13.08 -7.30
CA GLU A 815 -41.99 -13.69 -6.11
C GLU A 815 -42.07 -15.23 -6.23
N GLN A 816 -42.34 -15.72 -7.45
CA GLN A 816 -42.45 -17.15 -7.74
C GLN A 816 -41.10 -17.88 -7.79
N ALA A 817 -40.01 -17.15 -8.06
CA ALA A 817 -38.63 -17.64 -7.99
C ALA A 817 -38.09 -17.63 -6.55
N MET A 818 -38.49 -16.65 -5.74
CA MET A 818 -38.12 -16.54 -4.31
C MET A 818 -38.94 -17.49 -3.39
N GLY A 819 -39.99 -18.13 -3.91
CA GLY A 819 -40.88 -19.00 -3.12
C GLY A 819 -41.92 -18.25 -2.29
N GLU A 820 -42.15 -16.98 -2.60
CA GLU A 820 -43.10 -16.08 -1.96
C GLU A 820 -44.55 -16.35 -2.44
N HIS A 821 -45.52 -15.61 -1.92
CA HIS A 821 -46.93 -15.82 -2.26
C HIS A 821 -47.29 -15.32 -3.66
N VAL A 822 -47.40 -16.23 -4.62
CA VAL A 822 -47.82 -15.92 -5.99
C VAL A 822 -49.34 -15.76 -6.08
N ASP A 823 -49.80 -14.53 -6.32
CA ASP A 823 -51.19 -14.17 -6.64
C ASP A 823 -51.43 -14.06 -8.17
N ALA A 824 -52.60 -13.56 -8.56
CA ALA A 824 -53.01 -13.35 -9.97
C ALA A 824 -52.01 -12.54 -10.81
N ARG A 825 -51.27 -11.61 -10.19
CA ARG A 825 -50.31 -10.70 -10.85
C ARG A 825 -48.99 -11.40 -11.22
N GLY A 826 -48.77 -12.61 -10.71
CA GLY A 826 -47.75 -13.52 -11.23
C GLY A 826 -48.08 -14.03 -12.64
N ASP A 827 -49.35 -14.37 -12.91
CA ASP A 827 -49.77 -14.76 -14.27
C ASP A 827 -49.67 -13.58 -15.25
N LEU A 828 -49.87 -12.34 -14.77
CA LEU A 828 -49.70 -11.13 -15.58
C LEU A 828 -48.23 -10.85 -15.92
N TYR A 829 -47.30 -11.08 -14.98
CA TYR A 829 -45.86 -11.00 -15.28
C TYR A 829 -45.43 -12.04 -16.32
N ALA A 830 -45.88 -13.29 -16.17
CA ALA A 830 -45.62 -14.37 -17.12
C ALA A 830 -46.27 -14.11 -18.51
N LEU A 831 -47.43 -13.44 -18.54
CA LEU A 831 -48.02 -12.89 -19.77
C LEU A 831 -47.17 -11.75 -20.37
N GLY A 832 -46.58 -10.88 -19.54
CA GLY A 832 -45.62 -9.86 -19.97
C GLY A 832 -44.41 -10.45 -20.68
N VAL A 833 -43.80 -11.50 -20.10
CA VAL A 833 -42.73 -12.28 -20.75
C VAL A 833 -43.21 -12.87 -22.06
N THR A 834 -44.41 -13.46 -22.07
CA THR A 834 -45.01 -14.08 -23.26
C THR A 834 -45.19 -13.06 -24.39
N ILE A 835 -45.73 -11.87 -24.11
CA ILE A 835 -45.90 -10.81 -25.11
C ILE A 835 -44.54 -10.29 -25.59
N PHE A 836 -43.56 -10.13 -24.70
CA PHE A 836 -42.18 -9.77 -25.07
C PHE A 836 -41.54 -10.80 -26.01
N GLU A 837 -41.71 -12.10 -25.76
CA GLU A 837 -41.23 -13.18 -26.63
C GLU A 837 -41.93 -13.15 -27.99
N LEU A 838 -43.26 -12.95 -28.03
CA LEU A 838 -44.01 -12.85 -29.28
C LEU A 838 -43.58 -11.67 -30.16
N LEU A 839 -43.31 -10.51 -29.57
CA LEU A 839 -42.91 -9.30 -30.30
C LEU A 839 -41.46 -9.34 -30.78
N SER A 840 -40.54 -9.83 -29.96
CA SER A 840 -39.09 -9.73 -30.21
C SER A 840 -38.41 -11.04 -30.62
N GLY A 841 -39.11 -12.17 -30.54
CA GLY A 841 -38.63 -13.51 -30.91
C GLY A 841 -37.71 -14.20 -29.90
N ARG A 842 -37.44 -13.57 -28.73
CA ARG A 842 -36.78 -14.18 -27.57
C ARG A 842 -37.29 -13.56 -26.28
N VAL A 843 -37.21 -14.29 -25.17
CA VAL A 843 -37.45 -13.80 -23.80
C VAL A 843 -36.58 -12.57 -23.43
N PRO A 844 -36.95 -11.78 -22.41
CA PRO A 844 -36.19 -10.60 -21.99
C PRO A 844 -34.82 -10.98 -21.40
N PHE A 845 -34.76 -12.05 -20.61
CA PHE A 845 -33.55 -12.59 -19.99
C PHE A 845 -33.31 -14.01 -20.54
N PRO A 846 -32.42 -14.21 -21.53
CA PRO A 846 -32.23 -15.51 -22.19
C PRO A 846 -31.05 -16.33 -21.64
N GLU A 847 -30.13 -15.69 -20.92
CA GLU A 847 -28.80 -16.18 -20.51
C GLU A 847 -28.47 -15.59 -19.12
N GLY A 848 -27.53 -16.19 -18.37
CA GLY A 848 -27.16 -15.78 -17.01
C GLY A 848 -28.05 -16.39 -15.90
N ASP A 849 -27.94 -15.89 -14.67
CA ASP A 849 -28.88 -16.25 -13.59
C ASP A 849 -30.24 -15.61 -13.88
N ILE A 850 -31.14 -16.43 -14.43
CA ILE A 850 -32.47 -16.02 -14.85
C ILE A 850 -33.34 -15.59 -13.65
N ALA A 851 -33.16 -16.16 -12.46
CA ALA A 851 -33.91 -15.77 -11.26
C ALA A 851 -33.43 -14.40 -10.74
N TYR A 852 -32.11 -14.18 -10.68
CA TYR A 852 -31.53 -12.87 -10.39
C TYR A 852 -31.96 -11.83 -11.43
N HIS A 853 -31.93 -12.15 -12.72
CA HIS A 853 -32.35 -11.23 -13.77
C HIS A 853 -33.84 -10.85 -13.67
N HIS A 854 -34.73 -11.82 -13.43
CA HIS A 854 -36.15 -11.54 -13.20
C HIS A 854 -36.36 -10.60 -12.02
N ARG A 855 -35.63 -10.74 -10.91
CA ARG A 855 -35.75 -9.87 -9.72
C ARG A 855 -35.05 -8.51 -9.88
N HIS A 856 -33.76 -8.49 -10.19
CA HIS A 856 -32.90 -7.31 -10.02
C HIS A 856 -32.53 -6.58 -11.32
N THR A 857 -32.53 -7.25 -12.48
CA THR A 857 -32.06 -6.64 -13.74
C THR A 857 -33.18 -5.84 -14.42
N PRO A 858 -32.96 -4.57 -14.83
CA PRO A 858 -33.93 -3.81 -15.61
C PRO A 858 -34.37 -4.56 -16.87
N VAL A 859 -35.65 -4.46 -17.22
CA VAL A 859 -36.20 -5.12 -18.41
C VAL A 859 -35.67 -4.39 -19.66
N PRO A 860 -35.06 -5.08 -20.63
CA PRO A 860 -34.58 -4.44 -21.86
C PRO A 860 -35.74 -3.94 -22.70
N ASP A 861 -35.56 -2.86 -23.47
CA ASP A 861 -36.58 -2.39 -24.41
C ASP A 861 -36.75 -3.44 -25.55
N PRO A 862 -37.96 -3.96 -25.81
CA PRO A 862 -38.20 -4.95 -26.86
C PRO A 862 -37.85 -4.44 -28.28
N ARG A 863 -37.81 -3.11 -28.49
CA ARG A 863 -37.41 -2.46 -29.76
C ARG A 863 -35.91 -2.52 -30.02
N ALA A 864 -35.07 -2.73 -28.98
CA ALA A 864 -33.61 -2.75 -29.08
C ALA A 864 -33.06 -3.83 -30.05
N ARG A 865 -33.91 -4.78 -30.46
CA ARG A 865 -33.61 -5.83 -31.46
C ARG A 865 -34.06 -5.46 -32.90
N GLY A 866 -34.29 -4.18 -33.19
CA GLY A 866 -34.70 -3.71 -34.51
C GLY A 866 -36.14 -4.12 -34.88
N VAL A 867 -37.08 -3.88 -33.97
CA VAL A 867 -38.50 -4.17 -34.17
C VAL A 867 -39.34 -2.92 -33.98
N GLU A 868 -40.17 -2.59 -34.97
CA GLU A 868 -41.17 -1.54 -34.85
C GLU A 868 -42.30 -1.98 -33.91
N ILE A 869 -42.29 -1.41 -32.70
CA ILE A 869 -43.29 -1.65 -31.65
C ILE A 869 -43.77 -0.25 -31.17
N PRO A 870 -45.07 0.05 -31.21
CA PRO A 870 -45.61 1.31 -30.70
C PRO A 870 -45.34 1.49 -29.20
N ASP A 871 -45.09 2.72 -28.75
CA ASP A 871 -44.78 3.04 -27.35
C ASP A 871 -45.80 2.45 -26.37
N ALA A 872 -47.09 2.60 -26.63
CA ALA A 872 -48.16 2.06 -25.77
C ALA A 872 -48.10 0.53 -25.54
N MET A 873 -47.53 -0.24 -26.48
CA MET A 873 -47.27 -1.67 -26.28
C MET A 873 -46.00 -1.90 -25.45
N VAL A 874 -44.94 -1.10 -25.66
CA VAL A 874 -43.72 -1.16 -24.84
C VAL A 874 -44.06 -0.82 -23.39
N ASP A 875 -44.80 0.27 -23.15
CA ASP A 875 -45.24 0.71 -21.82
C ASP A 875 -46.08 -0.35 -21.11
N LEU A 876 -46.95 -1.07 -21.83
CA LEU A 876 -47.73 -2.17 -21.26
C LEU A 876 -46.84 -3.38 -20.92
N VAL A 877 -45.91 -3.76 -21.79
CA VAL A 877 -44.98 -4.88 -21.54
C VAL A 877 -44.05 -4.59 -20.36
N LEU A 878 -43.55 -3.36 -20.24
CA LEU A 878 -42.73 -2.94 -19.10
C LEU A 878 -43.53 -2.88 -17.80
N HIS A 879 -44.78 -2.40 -17.82
CA HIS A 879 -45.67 -2.39 -16.65
C HIS A 879 -46.07 -3.80 -16.19
N LEU A 880 -46.30 -4.75 -17.13
CA LEU A 880 -46.50 -6.16 -16.79
C LEU A 880 -45.25 -6.79 -16.15
N LEU A 881 -44.06 -6.34 -16.54
CA LEU A 881 -42.77 -6.85 -16.08
C LEU A 881 -42.14 -6.04 -14.92
N ALA A 882 -42.94 -5.21 -14.25
CA ALA A 882 -42.54 -4.53 -13.03
C ALA A 882 -42.16 -5.54 -11.93
N LYS A 883 -41.16 -5.19 -11.11
CA LYS A 883 -40.53 -6.13 -10.17
C LYS A 883 -41.46 -6.46 -9.02
N GLU A 884 -41.92 -5.44 -8.30
CA GLU A 884 -42.91 -5.57 -7.24
C GLU A 884 -44.29 -5.93 -7.85
N PRO A 885 -45.06 -6.87 -7.27
CA PRO A 885 -46.41 -7.18 -7.74
C PRO A 885 -47.38 -5.99 -7.65
N ASP A 886 -47.15 -5.04 -6.75
CA ASP A 886 -47.98 -3.83 -6.56
C ASP A 886 -47.77 -2.78 -7.67
N ASP A 887 -46.66 -2.84 -8.41
CA ASP A 887 -46.34 -1.96 -9.56
C ASP A 887 -46.85 -2.52 -10.91
N ARG A 888 -47.67 -3.59 -10.89
CA ARG A 888 -48.21 -4.27 -12.08
C ARG A 888 -49.71 -3.95 -12.26
N PRO A 889 -50.29 -4.17 -13.47
CA PRO A 889 -51.75 -4.11 -13.67
C PRO A 889 -52.53 -4.89 -12.61
N ALA A 890 -53.63 -4.32 -12.13
CA ALA A 890 -54.38 -4.89 -11.00
C ALA A 890 -55.19 -6.14 -11.38
N SER A 891 -55.50 -6.33 -12.67
CA SER A 891 -56.29 -7.45 -13.18
C SER A 891 -55.94 -7.78 -14.64
N ALA A 892 -56.29 -9.01 -15.07
CA ALA A 892 -56.25 -9.37 -16.48
C ALA A 892 -57.21 -8.53 -17.34
N GLU A 893 -58.29 -8.02 -16.76
CA GLU A 893 -59.25 -7.11 -17.42
C GLU A 893 -58.60 -5.76 -17.80
N GLU A 894 -57.83 -5.13 -16.91
CA GLU A 894 -57.09 -3.88 -17.21
C GLU A 894 -56.14 -4.08 -18.41
N VAL A 895 -55.42 -5.21 -18.42
CA VAL A 895 -54.53 -5.60 -19.52
C VAL A 895 -55.32 -5.82 -20.81
N ARG A 896 -56.50 -6.45 -20.73
CA ARG A 896 -57.40 -6.68 -21.86
C ARG A 896 -57.86 -5.37 -22.51
N GLU A 897 -58.21 -4.36 -21.71
CA GLU A 897 -58.64 -3.04 -22.19
C GLU A 897 -57.49 -2.27 -22.84
N ARG A 898 -56.31 -2.23 -22.19
CA ARG A 898 -55.11 -1.60 -22.76
C ARG A 898 -54.70 -2.24 -24.09
N LEU A 899 -54.76 -3.57 -24.19
CA LEU A 899 -54.50 -4.27 -25.46
C LEU A 899 -55.55 -3.97 -26.55
N GLN A 900 -56.81 -3.73 -26.20
CA GLN A 900 -57.84 -3.32 -27.17
C GLN A 900 -57.55 -1.92 -27.73
N GLN A 901 -57.24 -0.95 -26.86
CA GLN A 901 -56.84 0.41 -27.27
C GLN A 901 -55.61 0.40 -28.21
N ILE A 902 -54.68 -0.54 -28.00
CA ILE A 902 -53.53 -0.76 -28.91
C ILE A 902 -53.97 -1.40 -30.25
N VAL A 903 -54.92 -2.34 -30.26
CA VAL A 903 -55.45 -2.92 -31.52
C VAL A 903 -56.26 -1.90 -32.33
N GLU A 904 -56.95 -0.98 -31.65
CA GLU A 904 -57.75 0.09 -32.24
C GLU A 904 -56.87 1.24 -32.77
N SER A 905 -55.79 1.63 -32.08
CA SER A 905 -54.81 2.59 -32.61
C SER A 905 -53.94 2.04 -33.75
N LEU A 906 -53.98 0.72 -33.97
CA LEU A 906 -53.37 0.02 -35.11
C LEU A 906 -54.39 -0.37 -36.20
N ALA A 907 -55.62 0.18 -36.18
CA ALA A 907 -56.72 -0.15 -37.10
C ALA A 907 -56.80 0.75 -38.34
#